data_AF-P43571-F1
#
_entry.id   AF-P43571-F1
#
_cell.length_a   1.000
_cell.length_b   1.000
_cell.length_c   1.000
_cell.angle_alpha   90.00
_cell.angle_beta   90.00
_cell.angle_gamma   90.00
#
_symmetry.space_group_name_H-M   'P 1'
#
loop_
_entity.id
_entity.type
_entity.pdbx_description
1 polymer ?
#
loop_
_entity_poly.entity_id
_entity_poly.type
_entity_poly.pdbx_seq_one_letter_code
_entity_poly.pdbx_strand_id
1 'polypeptide(L)'
;MGIRRLVSVITRPIINKVNSSGQYSRVLATREDQDKASPKYMNNDKIAKKPYTYRLFSILGILSICSLLLISLLKPFNGADAPQCESIYMFPSYARIDGFDERYTPLAHKYHLYLYREQSVDREPLNGDELQLDGIPVLFIPGNAGSFRQCRSIASACSNIYFDSNTRATLRNENVRNLDFFTADFNEDFTAFHGETMLDQAEYLNDAIKYILSLYERTPDYPHPKPQSVIIVGHSMGGIVSRVMLTLKNHVPGSISTILTLSSPHAASPVTFDGDILKLYKNTNEYWRKQLSQNDSFFSKNISLVSITGGILDTTLPADYASVEDLVSLENGFTSFTTTIPDVWTPIDHLAIVWCKQLREVLARLLLESIDASKPEKVKPLNQRLQIARKLLLSGFEDYSWMNSKLNYPQENLQEFSDNFFSDYATLEMNDVLDFEMFNLEKWHNNYTKINIPSNISSTEHLHFTLLTSLDMPMIYFCTESRVNLSCITAVDSILTVPRSSKDTQFAADSSFGEAKNPFKAVSVGKNILQKYDYLMISKPTYGEFSEQEGMEDNQGFLLALLRNVSNVQIVNTTPSQILLFGEQLHLDGKDIEQVISFSNLWDSLLSYKLETKIEASNEGIASEETLFQPFIRQWVYEPFESKWHLNIINKSLDINMHNVAPFIPLNESEPRSLQLSFFIPPGMSLEAKMTINWSLTLKMLFIRYRLALASFPVAFIALVLSYQFYWYNKTSEFPSFDSTLGYILRKHGILMFFTLFLASPVVNNKLVQRILYLLDPVGLNYPFLLSERNMHANFYYLGIRDWFMSTIGILFGVMTVGLLALVSKIFGSLEILVIFLQRKLSKKNTEDKEAFDTIEHKAYGKGRLMASVLLLLLVFFHIPYQMAFVISLVIQIATCIRVALLKLSNNEQKLNLLNYNMTLLLLLLFVSAINIPIIIVFLHNVAIKWETSFRSHHNILAVAPIIFLVGNNSIFKMPNSVPLDTWDGKVTIILFVYLTVFSFIYGIRNLYWIHHLVNIICAWLLFFETIH
;
A
#
# COMPACT_ATOMS: atom_id res chain seq x y z
N MET A 1 -0.60 -14.92 -33.82
CA MET A 1 -0.66 -16.16 -34.65
C MET A 1 0.36 -17.23 -34.25
N GLY A 2 1.59 -16.86 -33.85
CA GLY A 2 2.64 -17.82 -33.45
C GLY A 2 2.30 -18.71 -32.26
N ILE A 3 1.70 -18.17 -31.19
CA ILE A 3 1.33 -18.92 -29.98
C ILE A 3 0.28 -20.01 -30.25
N ARG A 4 -0.73 -19.75 -31.10
CA ARG A 4 -1.70 -20.78 -31.51
C ARG A 4 -1.03 -21.91 -32.29
N ARG A 5 -0.04 -21.62 -33.14
CA ARG A 5 0.74 -22.65 -33.83
C ARG A 5 1.62 -23.43 -32.85
N LEU A 6 2.31 -22.76 -31.93
CA LEU A 6 3.18 -23.39 -30.91
C LEU A 6 2.37 -24.30 -29.98
N VAL A 7 1.25 -23.81 -29.45
CA VAL A 7 0.31 -24.60 -28.63
C VAL A 7 -0.25 -25.76 -29.44
N SER A 8 -0.58 -25.59 -30.72
CA SER A 8 -1.04 -26.71 -31.56
C SER A 8 0.04 -27.74 -31.85
N VAL A 9 1.31 -27.32 -31.99
CA VAL A 9 2.46 -28.21 -32.25
C VAL A 9 2.82 -29.01 -31.00
N ILE A 10 2.71 -28.40 -29.81
CA ILE A 10 2.96 -29.06 -28.53
C ILE A 10 1.78 -29.99 -28.14
N THR A 11 0.54 -29.59 -28.42
CA THR A 11 -0.65 -30.38 -28.01
C THR A 11 -1.05 -31.47 -29.01
N ARG A 12 -0.79 -31.31 -30.31
CA ARG A 12 -1.15 -32.32 -31.34
C ARG A 12 -0.53 -33.72 -31.14
N PRO A 13 0.74 -33.89 -30.73
CA PRO A 13 1.27 -35.23 -30.47
C PRO A 13 0.75 -35.86 -29.17
N ILE A 14 0.10 -35.08 -28.30
CA ILE A 14 -0.48 -35.55 -27.03
C ILE A 14 -1.94 -36.00 -27.21
N ILE A 15 -2.63 -35.51 -28.25
CA ILE A 15 -4.09 -35.65 -28.40
C ILE A 15 -4.49 -36.69 -29.48
N ASN A 16 -3.59 -37.21 -30.33
CA ASN A 16 -3.97 -38.09 -31.44
C ASN A 16 -3.28 -39.49 -31.46
N LYS A 17 -4.09 -40.49 -31.83
CA LYS A 17 -3.84 -41.93 -32.11
C LYS A 17 -3.75 -42.90 -30.92
N VAL A 18 -4.93 -43.37 -30.50
CA VAL A 18 -5.13 -44.77 -30.08
C VAL A 18 -5.70 -45.50 -31.31
N ASN A 19 -4.82 -46.08 -32.13
CA ASN A 19 -5.20 -47.07 -33.13
C ASN A 19 -4.77 -48.44 -32.61
N SER A 20 -5.73 -49.36 -32.66
CA SER A 20 -5.67 -50.77 -32.27
C SER A 20 -4.94 -51.61 -33.33
N SER A 21 -3.79 -52.18 -32.98
CA SER A 21 -3.29 -53.46 -33.52
C SER A 21 -1.91 -53.79 -32.95
N GLY A 22 -1.70 -55.05 -32.53
CA GLY A 22 -0.37 -55.63 -32.39
C GLY A 22 0.01 -56.13 -30.99
N GLN A 23 -0.29 -57.41 -30.74
CA GLN A 23 0.45 -58.40 -29.93
C GLN A 23 1.14 -57.95 -28.63
N TYR A 24 0.56 -58.33 -27.49
CA TYR A 24 1.24 -58.35 -26.19
C TYR A 24 1.49 -59.79 -25.72
N SER A 25 2.77 -60.12 -25.54
CA SER A 25 3.24 -61.39 -24.98
C SER A 25 3.15 -61.38 -23.45
N ARG A 26 2.53 -62.43 -22.91
CA ARG A 26 2.42 -62.75 -21.48
C ARG A 26 3.79 -62.98 -20.84
N VAL A 27 4.03 -62.38 -19.68
CA VAL A 27 4.99 -62.89 -18.68
C VAL A 27 4.23 -63.15 -17.39
N LEU A 28 4.31 -64.40 -16.96
CA LEU A 28 3.75 -64.99 -15.75
C LEU A 28 4.46 -64.42 -14.51
N ALA A 29 3.69 -63.98 -13.52
CA ALA A 29 4.11 -63.96 -12.13
C ALA A 29 3.03 -64.66 -11.30
N THR A 30 3.50 -65.57 -10.47
CA THR A 30 2.84 -66.63 -9.71
C THR A 30 1.70 -66.15 -8.81
N ARG A 31 0.57 -66.86 -8.89
CA ARG A 31 -0.49 -66.93 -7.88
C ARG A 31 0.00 -67.76 -6.70
N GLU A 32 0.16 -67.14 -5.55
CA GLU A 32 -0.03 -67.70 -4.21
C GLU A 32 -0.26 -66.48 -3.29
N ASP A 33 -1.18 -66.59 -2.34
CA ASP A 33 -1.67 -65.52 -1.43
C ASP A 33 -2.70 -64.52 -1.98
N GLN A 34 -3.88 -65.01 -2.36
CA GLN A 34 -5.11 -64.20 -2.35
C GLN A 34 -6.18 -64.84 -1.47
N ASP A 35 -5.96 -64.74 -0.15
CA ASP A 35 -7.02 -64.79 0.84
C ASP A 35 -6.84 -63.57 1.77
N LYS A 36 -7.87 -62.71 1.86
CA LYS A 36 -8.00 -61.48 2.69
C LYS A 36 -7.58 -60.14 2.05
N ALA A 37 -8.34 -59.69 1.05
CA ALA A 37 -8.43 -58.25 0.72
C ALA A 37 -9.85 -57.75 1.05
N SER A 38 -10.09 -57.42 2.32
CA SER A 38 -11.20 -56.54 2.72
C SER A 38 -10.64 -55.13 2.88
N PRO A 39 -11.35 -54.07 2.44
CA PRO A 39 -10.84 -52.71 2.44
C PRO A 39 -10.60 -52.24 3.88
N LYS A 40 -9.34 -52.31 4.34
CA LYS A 40 -8.94 -51.94 5.71
C LYS A 40 -9.21 -50.47 6.01
N TYR A 41 -9.30 -49.62 5.00
CA TYR A 41 -9.57 -48.19 5.15
C TYR A 41 -11.02 -47.88 5.57
N MET A 42 -11.96 -48.80 5.32
CA MET A 42 -13.36 -48.63 5.72
C MET A 42 -13.71 -49.29 7.07
N ASN A 43 -12.91 -50.24 7.55
CA ASN A 43 -13.31 -51.09 8.69
C ASN A 43 -12.67 -50.75 10.04
N ASN A 44 -11.59 -49.98 10.08
CA ASN A 44 -10.98 -49.52 11.34
C ASN A 44 -11.18 -48.01 11.52
N ASP A 45 -12.05 -47.68 12.47
CA ASP A 45 -12.25 -46.38 13.10
C ASP A 45 -12.79 -45.23 12.24
N LYS A 46 -14.12 -45.04 12.35
CA LYS A 46 -14.84 -43.74 12.45
C LYS A 46 -14.59 -42.62 11.40
N ILE A 47 -13.70 -42.76 10.42
CA ILE A 47 -13.21 -41.64 9.59
C ILE A 47 -14.17 -41.25 8.46
N ALA A 48 -14.96 -42.18 7.92
CA ALA A 48 -15.87 -41.91 6.80
C ALA A 48 -17.32 -41.53 7.17
N LYS A 49 -17.74 -41.64 8.45
CA LYS A 49 -19.18 -41.71 8.77
C LYS A 49 -19.91 -40.40 9.12
N LYS A 50 -19.26 -39.22 9.20
CA LYS A 50 -19.97 -37.92 9.34
C LYS A 50 -19.15 -36.76 8.73
N PRO A 51 -19.37 -36.36 7.47
CA PRO A 51 -18.69 -35.22 6.84
C PRO A 51 -19.18 -33.85 7.37
N TYR A 52 -19.81 -33.83 8.55
CA TYR A 52 -20.49 -32.65 9.08
C TYR A 52 -19.50 -31.51 9.37
N THR A 53 -18.33 -31.81 9.97
CA THR A 53 -17.31 -30.81 10.29
C THR A 53 -16.76 -30.14 9.03
N TYR A 54 -16.33 -30.93 8.04
CA TYR A 54 -15.85 -30.41 6.76
C TYR A 54 -16.91 -29.53 6.09
N ARG A 55 -18.14 -30.04 5.94
CA ARG A 55 -19.23 -29.28 5.33
C ARG A 55 -19.54 -27.99 6.07
N LEU A 56 -19.55 -28.02 7.41
CA LEU A 56 -19.78 -26.83 8.23
C LEU A 56 -18.71 -25.77 8.01
N PHE A 57 -17.43 -26.10 8.13
CA PHE A 57 -16.33 -25.14 7.91
C PHE A 57 -16.25 -24.65 6.47
N SER A 58 -16.56 -25.51 5.48
CA SER A 58 -16.63 -25.07 4.09
C SER A 58 -17.74 -24.05 3.86
N ILE A 59 -18.94 -24.27 4.42
CA ILE A 59 -20.06 -23.34 4.31
C ILE A 59 -19.72 -22.02 5.02
N LEU A 60 -19.20 -22.08 6.25
CA LEU A 60 -18.78 -20.90 7.00
C LEU A 60 -17.70 -20.11 6.23
N GLY A 61 -16.69 -20.78 5.69
CA GLY A 61 -15.63 -20.14 4.91
C GLY A 61 -16.14 -19.47 3.63
N ILE A 62 -17.04 -20.11 2.90
CA ILE A 62 -17.66 -19.51 1.70
C ILE A 62 -18.52 -18.30 2.10
N LEU A 63 -19.32 -18.41 3.17
CA LEU A 63 -20.13 -17.31 3.68
C LEU A 63 -19.25 -16.13 4.15
N SER A 64 -18.13 -16.39 4.82
CA SER A 64 -17.15 -15.36 5.20
C SER A 64 -16.55 -14.67 3.98
N ILE A 65 -16.15 -15.41 2.94
CA ILE A 65 -15.63 -14.82 1.69
C ILE A 65 -16.70 -13.96 1.02
N CYS A 66 -17.93 -14.48 0.87
CA CYS A 66 -19.03 -13.74 0.26
C CYS A 66 -19.39 -12.50 1.06
N SER A 67 -19.42 -12.57 2.39
CA SER A 67 -19.69 -11.44 3.26
C SER A 67 -18.60 -10.37 3.17
N LEU A 68 -17.32 -10.76 3.20
CA LEU A 68 -16.20 -9.83 3.02
C LEU A 68 -16.24 -9.13 1.66
N LEU A 69 -16.45 -9.89 0.58
CA LEU A 69 -16.57 -9.32 -0.77
C LEU A 69 -17.78 -8.38 -0.88
N LEU A 70 -18.93 -8.78 -0.34
CA LEU A 70 -20.15 -7.97 -0.35
C LEU A 70 -19.97 -6.67 0.42
N ILE A 71 -19.40 -6.73 1.63
CA ILE A 71 -19.12 -5.55 2.45
C ILE A 71 -18.10 -4.65 1.73
N SER A 72 -17.03 -5.23 1.18
CA SER A 72 -16.00 -4.47 0.48
C SER A 72 -16.54 -3.75 -0.76
N LEU A 73 -17.51 -4.33 -1.46
CA LEU A 73 -18.12 -3.75 -2.67
C LEU A 73 -19.27 -2.78 -2.36
N LEU A 74 -20.07 -3.03 -1.32
CA LEU A 74 -21.30 -2.27 -1.06
C LEU A 74 -21.17 -1.19 0.01
N LYS A 75 -20.17 -1.23 0.90
CA LYS A 75 -20.02 -0.24 1.98
C LYS A 75 -19.17 0.94 1.47
N PRO A 76 -19.76 2.11 1.16
CA PRO A 76 -18.97 3.30 0.83
C PRO A 76 -18.23 3.80 2.07
N PHE A 77 -17.16 4.56 1.84
CA PHE A 77 -16.57 5.40 2.87
C PHE A 77 -17.38 6.69 3.02
N ASN A 78 -17.53 7.18 4.24
CA ASN A 78 -18.37 8.33 4.59
C ASN A 78 -17.55 9.36 5.39
N GLY A 79 -18.10 10.57 5.57
CA GLY A 79 -17.50 11.62 6.40
C GLY A 79 -16.11 12.02 5.87
N ALA A 80 -15.13 12.12 6.77
CA ALA A 80 -13.75 12.49 6.43
C ALA A 80 -13.06 11.51 5.45
N ASP A 81 -13.59 10.29 5.30
CA ASP A 81 -13.05 9.29 4.37
C ASP A 81 -13.79 9.26 3.02
N ALA A 82 -14.78 10.15 2.80
CA ALA A 82 -15.50 10.24 1.54
C ALA A 82 -14.65 10.91 0.44
N PRO A 83 -14.73 10.47 -0.82
CA PRO A 83 -14.04 11.11 -1.94
C PRO A 83 -14.66 12.48 -2.26
N GLN A 84 -13.88 13.56 -2.14
CA GLN A 84 -14.28 14.93 -2.53
C GLN A 84 -13.35 15.56 -3.57
N CYS A 85 -12.65 14.70 -4.30
CA CYS A 85 -11.72 15.16 -5.33
C CYS A 85 -12.47 15.76 -6.52
N GLU A 86 -12.16 17.02 -6.86
CA GLU A 86 -12.77 17.69 -8.00
C GLU A 86 -12.11 17.30 -9.34
N SER A 87 -12.94 17.27 -10.39
CA SER A 87 -12.47 17.01 -11.76
C SER A 87 -11.87 18.26 -12.41
N ILE A 88 -11.06 18.06 -13.45
CA ILE A 88 -10.27 19.13 -14.07
C ILE A 88 -10.30 19.05 -15.59
N TYR A 89 -10.09 20.20 -16.23
CA TYR A 89 -9.90 20.33 -17.67
C TYR A 89 -8.49 20.85 -17.96
N MET A 90 -7.95 20.42 -19.10
CA MET A 90 -6.62 20.78 -19.59
C MET A 90 -6.54 20.47 -21.08
N PHE A 91 -5.62 21.12 -21.78
CA PHE A 91 -5.40 21.00 -23.21
C PHE A 91 -3.98 20.50 -23.48
N PRO A 92 -3.72 19.20 -23.25
CA PRO A 92 -2.38 18.66 -23.26
C PRO A 92 -1.85 18.49 -24.69
N SER A 93 -0.63 18.95 -24.93
CA SER A 93 0.18 18.66 -26.11
C SER A 93 1.45 17.91 -25.71
N TYR A 94 1.87 16.94 -26.51
CA TYR A 94 3.06 16.13 -26.25
C TYR A 94 3.96 16.14 -27.49
N ALA A 95 5.15 16.71 -27.35
CA ALA A 95 6.19 16.66 -28.37
C ALA A 95 7.11 15.47 -28.08
N ARG A 96 7.19 14.51 -29.00
CA ARG A 96 8.11 13.38 -28.89
C ARG A 96 9.55 13.87 -29.11
N ILE A 97 10.47 13.46 -28.24
CA ILE A 97 11.88 13.83 -28.33
C ILE A 97 12.62 12.79 -29.20
N ASP A 98 12.47 12.91 -30.52
CA ASP A 98 13.03 11.95 -31.48
C ASP A 98 14.57 11.94 -31.52
N GLY A 99 15.21 13.00 -31.01
CA GLY A 99 16.66 13.06 -30.90
C GLY A 99 17.24 12.16 -29.80
N PHE A 100 16.43 11.65 -28.87
CA PHE A 100 16.84 10.69 -27.85
C PHE A 100 16.64 9.26 -28.38
N ASP A 101 17.56 8.86 -29.26
CA ASP A 101 17.53 7.59 -29.99
C ASP A 101 18.60 6.61 -29.47
N GLU A 102 18.80 5.52 -30.23
CA GLU A 102 19.76 4.45 -29.92
C GLU A 102 21.20 4.93 -29.70
N ARG A 103 21.57 6.11 -30.20
CA ARG A 103 22.91 6.69 -29.99
C ARG A 103 23.13 7.04 -28.52
N TYR A 104 22.07 7.29 -27.78
CA TYR A 104 22.11 7.69 -26.37
C TYR A 104 21.74 6.55 -25.43
N THR A 105 20.81 5.68 -25.82
CA THR A 105 20.42 4.53 -25.00
C THR A 105 19.93 3.37 -25.88
N PRO A 106 20.37 2.11 -25.61
CA PRO A 106 19.87 0.94 -26.36
C PRO A 106 18.36 0.70 -26.16
N LEU A 107 17.77 1.31 -25.13
CA LEU A 107 16.36 1.19 -24.78
C LEU A 107 15.44 2.14 -25.57
N ALA A 108 15.99 2.99 -26.46
CA ALA A 108 15.20 3.97 -27.23
C ALA A 108 14.23 3.35 -28.25
N HIS A 109 14.42 2.08 -28.62
CA HIS A 109 13.42 1.33 -29.40
C HIS A 109 12.19 0.96 -28.60
N LYS A 110 12.36 0.80 -27.30
CA LYS A 110 11.33 0.34 -26.38
C LYS A 110 10.63 1.54 -25.76
N TYR A 111 11.38 2.51 -25.27
CA TYR A 111 10.86 3.61 -24.48
C TYR A 111 11.02 4.94 -25.18
N HIS A 112 10.10 5.85 -24.89
CA HIS A 112 10.06 7.17 -25.52
C HIS A 112 10.04 8.27 -24.47
N LEU A 113 10.58 9.43 -24.84
CA LEU A 113 10.57 10.62 -24.02
C LEU A 113 9.71 11.68 -24.71
N TYR A 114 8.80 12.28 -23.97
CA TYR A 114 7.93 13.36 -24.44
C TYR A 114 8.17 14.62 -23.63
N LEU A 115 8.11 15.78 -24.28
CA LEU A 115 7.98 17.08 -23.65
C LEU A 115 6.50 17.48 -23.65
N TYR A 116 5.96 17.75 -22.46
CA TYR A 116 4.61 18.25 -22.27
C TYR A 116 4.55 19.76 -22.55
N ARG A 117 3.48 20.20 -23.22
CA ARG A 117 3.11 21.61 -23.40
C ARG A 117 1.61 21.76 -23.19
N GLU A 118 1.20 22.73 -22.39
CA GLU A 118 -0.19 23.16 -22.27
C GLU A 118 -0.54 24.07 -23.44
N GLN A 119 -1.49 23.63 -24.28
CA GLN A 119 -1.89 24.41 -25.46
C GLN A 119 -2.42 25.80 -25.05
N SER A 120 -2.09 26.80 -25.86
CA SER A 120 -2.48 28.21 -25.62
C SER A 120 -1.85 28.87 -24.38
N VAL A 121 -1.05 28.16 -23.59
CA VAL A 121 -0.37 28.68 -22.40
C VAL A 121 1.14 28.62 -22.58
N ASP A 122 1.68 27.42 -22.84
CA ASP A 122 3.10 27.24 -23.09
C ASP A 122 3.47 27.64 -24.53
N ARG A 123 4.74 27.97 -24.72
CA ARG A 123 5.28 28.19 -26.07
C ARG A 123 5.24 26.90 -26.88
N GLU A 124 5.02 27.05 -28.18
CA GLU A 124 5.17 25.93 -29.11
C GLU A 124 6.55 25.27 -28.93
N PRO A 125 6.63 23.93 -28.93
CA PRO A 125 7.84 23.20 -28.57
C PRO A 125 9.00 23.45 -29.53
N LEU A 126 8.71 23.89 -30.77
CA LEU A 126 9.71 24.13 -31.81
C LEU A 126 9.67 25.59 -32.26
N ASN A 127 10.85 26.17 -32.51
CA ASN A 127 11.02 27.40 -33.30
C ASN A 127 11.85 27.05 -34.53
N GLY A 128 11.18 26.79 -35.66
CA GLY A 128 11.81 26.10 -36.78
C GLY A 128 12.20 24.67 -36.38
N ASP A 129 13.49 24.35 -36.44
CA ASP A 129 14.02 23.04 -36.05
C ASP A 129 14.58 23.02 -34.60
N GLU A 130 14.57 24.15 -33.90
CA GLU A 130 15.13 24.27 -32.56
C GLU A 130 14.08 23.98 -31.48
N LEU A 131 14.41 23.07 -30.55
CA LEU A 131 13.57 22.79 -29.38
C LEU A 131 13.61 23.98 -28.40
N GLN A 132 12.44 24.57 -28.16
CA GLN A 132 12.29 25.68 -27.22
C GLN A 132 12.24 25.15 -25.78
N LEU A 133 13.33 25.37 -25.04
CA LEU A 133 13.46 25.07 -23.61
C LEU A 133 13.78 26.36 -22.87
N ASP A 134 12.83 26.88 -22.11
CA ASP A 134 12.98 28.14 -21.40
C ASP A 134 12.67 28.02 -19.90
N GLY A 135 12.27 26.84 -19.42
CA GLY A 135 11.94 26.53 -18.04
C GLY A 135 13.03 25.74 -17.29
N ILE A 136 12.63 25.15 -16.17
CA ILE A 136 13.44 24.25 -15.35
C ILE A 136 13.03 22.80 -15.63
N PRO A 137 13.97 21.87 -15.87
CA PRO A 137 13.63 20.51 -16.24
C PRO A 137 12.99 19.71 -15.09
N VAL A 138 11.83 19.14 -15.37
CA VAL A 138 11.14 18.17 -14.51
C VAL A 138 10.97 16.87 -15.29
N LEU A 139 11.27 15.72 -14.69
CA LEU A 139 11.02 14.41 -15.28
C LEU A 139 9.92 13.70 -14.50
N PHE A 140 8.79 13.50 -15.16
CA PHE A 140 7.68 12.70 -14.65
C PHE A 140 7.86 11.23 -15.01
N ILE A 141 7.72 10.36 -14.01
CA ILE A 141 7.85 8.90 -14.14
C ILE A 141 6.49 8.25 -13.82
N PRO A 142 5.82 7.63 -14.79
CA PRO A 142 4.52 7.01 -14.59
C PRO A 142 4.58 5.73 -13.76
N GLY A 143 3.41 5.30 -13.30
CA GLY A 143 3.25 4.07 -12.51
C GLY A 143 3.28 2.77 -13.32
N ASN A 144 3.07 1.65 -12.64
CA ASN A 144 2.95 0.32 -13.27
C ASN A 144 1.81 0.29 -14.28
N ALA A 145 2.07 -0.15 -15.51
CA ALA A 145 1.12 -0.08 -16.63
C ALA A 145 0.53 1.33 -16.83
N GLY A 146 1.28 2.36 -16.43
CA GLY A 146 0.91 3.75 -16.54
C GLY A 146 1.35 4.35 -17.87
N SER A 147 0.58 5.34 -18.34
CA SER A 147 0.93 6.13 -19.51
C SER A 147 1.69 7.40 -19.10
N PHE A 148 2.59 7.86 -19.97
CA PHE A 148 3.22 9.20 -19.91
C PHE A 148 2.21 10.35 -19.73
N ARG A 149 0.95 10.11 -20.11
CA ARG A 149 -0.15 11.07 -19.95
C ARG A 149 -0.54 11.35 -18.51
N GLN A 150 -0.05 10.61 -17.52
CA GLN A 150 -0.31 10.89 -16.11
C GLN A 150 0.27 12.25 -15.65
N CYS A 151 1.30 12.75 -16.34
CA CYS A 151 1.96 14.03 -16.04
C CYS A 151 1.05 15.26 -16.22
N ARG A 152 0.11 15.21 -17.18
CA ARG A 152 -0.62 16.36 -17.71
C ARG A 152 -1.23 17.29 -16.67
N SER A 153 -1.85 16.74 -15.64
CA SER A 153 -2.65 17.56 -14.71
C SER A 153 -1.74 18.43 -13.84
N ILE A 154 -0.59 17.89 -13.42
CA ILE A 154 0.40 18.62 -12.62
C ILE A 154 1.15 19.62 -13.51
N ALA A 155 1.55 19.20 -14.72
CA ALA A 155 2.24 20.06 -15.67
C ALA A 155 1.36 21.26 -16.09
N SER A 156 0.10 21.00 -16.44
CA SER A 156 -0.90 22.03 -16.75
C SER A 156 -1.10 23.01 -15.59
N ALA A 157 -1.19 22.51 -14.36
CA ALA A 157 -1.30 23.36 -13.17
C ALA A 157 -0.09 24.30 -13.03
N CYS A 158 1.13 23.78 -13.20
CA CYS A 158 2.35 24.57 -13.14
C CYS A 158 2.39 25.67 -14.21
N SER A 159 2.03 25.34 -15.45
CA SER A 159 1.99 26.31 -16.56
C SER A 159 0.96 27.40 -16.30
N ASN A 160 -0.26 27.03 -15.91
CA ASN A 160 -1.33 28.00 -15.63
C ASN A 160 -0.96 28.97 -14.50
N ILE A 161 -0.44 28.47 -13.37
CA ILE A 161 -0.03 29.33 -12.24
C ILE A 161 1.11 30.29 -12.64
N TYR A 162 2.06 29.83 -13.46
CA TYR A 162 3.22 30.66 -13.83
C TYR A 162 2.90 31.73 -14.87
N PHE A 163 2.07 31.40 -15.87
CA PHE A 163 1.79 32.29 -16.99
C PHE A 163 0.61 33.23 -16.72
N ASP A 164 -0.31 32.90 -15.81
CA ASP A 164 -1.30 33.86 -15.32
C ASP A 164 -0.67 34.80 -14.27
N SER A 165 -0.72 36.11 -14.54
CA SER A 165 -0.13 37.14 -13.68
C SER A 165 -0.74 37.17 -12.28
N ASN A 166 -2.04 36.87 -12.15
CA ASN A 166 -2.75 36.95 -10.88
C ASN A 166 -2.32 35.82 -9.95
N THR A 167 -2.34 34.59 -10.44
CA THR A 167 -1.88 33.43 -9.69
C THR A 167 -0.37 33.47 -9.45
N ARG A 168 0.44 33.92 -10.41
CA ARG A 168 1.89 34.09 -10.23
C ARG A 168 2.23 35.06 -9.11
N ALA A 169 1.49 36.17 -8.97
CA ALA A 169 1.70 37.16 -7.91
C ALA A 169 1.51 36.59 -6.49
N THR A 170 0.81 35.45 -6.36
CA THR A 170 0.63 34.76 -5.07
C THR A 170 1.83 33.92 -4.64
N LEU A 171 2.78 33.62 -5.55
CA LEU A 171 3.95 32.82 -5.25
C LEU A 171 5.00 33.62 -4.48
N ARG A 172 5.51 33.05 -3.37
CA ARG A 172 6.59 33.67 -2.58
C ARG A 172 7.98 33.28 -3.10
N ASN A 173 8.21 33.43 -4.40
CA ASN A 173 9.49 33.08 -5.04
C ASN A 173 9.91 34.09 -6.12
N GLU A 174 10.90 34.92 -5.79
CA GLU A 174 11.43 35.95 -6.69
C GLU A 174 12.16 35.36 -7.91
N ASN A 175 12.82 34.20 -7.73
CA ASN A 175 13.57 33.51 -8.77
C ASN A 175 12.74 32.42 -9.46
N VAL A 176 11.42 32.57 -9.51
CA VAL A 176 10.50 31.62 -10.14
C VAL A 176 10.64 31.61 -11.66
N ARG A 177 10.51 30.42 -12.25
CA ARG A 177 10.52 30.19 -13.70
C ARG A 177 9.50 29.10 -14.05
N ASN A 178 9.05 29.04 -15.30
CA ASN A 178 8.23 27.93 -15.77
C ASN A 178 8.98 26.60 -15.67
N LEU A 179 8.24 25.49 -15.70
CA LEU A 179 8.77 24.14 -15.61
C LEU A 179 8.59 23.43 -16.95
N ASP A 180 9.67 22.86 -17.49
CA ASP A 180 9.63 22.02 -18.69
C ASP A 180 9.47 20.57 -18.26
N PHE A 181 8.24 20.05 -18.38
CA PHE A 181 7.92 18.68 -18.02
C PHE A 181 8.27 17.70 -19.14
N PHE A 182 9.34 16.94 -18.92
CA PHE A 182 9.62 15.71 -19.64
C PHE A 182 8.84 14.57 -18.98
N THR A 183 8.31 13.65 -19.77
CA THR A 183 7.63 12.45 -19.27
C THR A 183 8.06 11.23 -20.05
N ALA A 184 8.33 10.14 -19.32
CA ALA A 184 8.72 8.88 -19.92
C ALA A 184 7.50 8.07 -20.32
N ASP A 185 7.58 7.44 -21.49
CA ASP A 185 6.63 6.45 -21.98
C ASP A 185 7.30 5.07 -21.99
N PHE A 186 6.82 4.21 -21.08
CA PHE A 186 7.31 2.84 -20.95
C PHE A 186 6.48 1.82 -21.72
N ASN A 187 5.67 2.24 -22.70
CA ASN A 187 4.69 1.39 -23.39
C ASN A 187 3.78 0.62 -22.41
N GLU A 188 3.41 1.25 -21.30
CA GLU A 188 2.58 0.62 -20.26
C GLU A 188 3.18 -0.70 -19.69
N ASP A 189 4.50 -0.78 -19.60
CA ASP A 189 5.19 -1.92 -18.99
C ASP A 189 4.75 -2.19 -17.53
N PHE A 190 4.68 -3.46 -17.16
CA PHE A 190 4.26 -3.94 -15.84
C PHE A 190 5.40 -3.96 -14.81
N THR A 191 5.92 -2.78 -14.45
CA THR A 191 7.04 -2.60 -13.49
C THR A 191 6.86 -3.30 -12.15
N ALA A 192 5.62 -3.41 -11.65
CA ALA A 192 5.34 -4.03 -10.36
C ALA A 192 5.57 -5.55 -10.36
N PHE A 193 5.54 -6.21 -11.53
CA PHE A 193 5.60 -7.67 -11.60
C PHE A 193 6.98 -8.23 -11.92
N HIS A 194 7.92 -7.44 -12.44
CA HIS A 194 9.21 -7.94 -12.91
C HIS A 194 10.38 -6.99 -12.59
N GLY A 195 11.41 -7.51 -11.91
CA GLY A 195 12.56 -6.74 -11.41
C GLY A 195 13.43 -6.16 -12.53
N GLU A 196 13.71 -6.93 -13.58
CA GLU A 196 14.53 -6.46 -14.71
C GLU A 196 13.85 -5.32 -15.46
N THR A 197 12.51 -5.35 -15.59
CA THR A 197 11.76 -4.23 -16.19
C THR A 197 11.94 -2.93 -15.41
N MET A 198 12.06 -3.00 -14.08
CA MET A 198 12.34 -1.83 -13.26
C MET A 198 13.77 -1.31 -13.47
N LEU A 199 14.74 -2.20 -13.67
CA LEU A 199 16.12 -1.86 -14.00
C LEU A 199 16.21 -1.19 -15.38
N ASP A 200 15.57 -1.76 -16.40
CA ASP A 200 15.49 -1.16 -17.75
C ASP A 200 14.96 0.28 -17.66
N GLN A 201 13.85 0.50 -16.93
CA GLN A 201 13.26 1.82 -16.77
C GLN A 201 14.23 2.79 -16.07
N ALA A 202 14.89 2.35 -15.00
CA ALA A 202 15.85 3.19 -14.28
C ALA A 202 17.10 3.52 -15.13
N GLU A 203 17.60 2.56 -15.92
CA GLU A 203 18.73 2.77 -16.84
C GLU A 203 18.35 3.79 -17.91
N TYR A 204 17.21 3.59 -18.59
CA TYR A 204 16.69 4.51 -19.60
C TYR A 204 16.53 5.94 -19.07
N LEU A 205 15.98 6.10 -17.86
CA LEU A 205 15.75 7.43 -17.29
C LEU A 205 17.05 8.13 -16.88
N ASN A 206 18.07 7.40 -16.42
CA ASN A 206 19.39 8.00 -16.17
C ASN A 206 20.02 8.52 -17.47
N ASP A 207 19.91 7.76 -18.56
CA ASP A 207 20.34 8.21 -19.89
C ASP A 207 19.51 9.40 -20.37
N ALA A 208 18.19 9.40 -20.09
CA ALA A 208 17.29 10.49 -20.42
C ALA A 208 17.64 11.77 -19.65
N ILE A 209 18.00 11.69 -18.37
CA ILE A 209 18.46 12.86 -17.59
C ILE A 209 19.73 13.44 -18.21
N LYS A 210 20.71 12.60 -18.54
CA LYS A 210 21.93 13.05 -19.22
C LYS A 210 21.62 13.73 -20.55
N TYR A 211 20.68 13.18 -21.31
CA TYR A 211 20.22 13.76 -22.57
C TYR A 211 19.51 15.10 -22.36
N ILE A 212 18.57 15.19 -21.42
CA ILE A 212 17.83 16.42 -21.08
C ILE A 212 18.80 17.53 -20.72
N LEU A 213 19.78 17.28 -19.83
CA LEU A 213 20.79 18.28 -19.47
C LEU A 213 21.58 18.75 -20.70
N SER A 214 21.93 17.84 -21.61
CA SER A 214 22.61 18.19 -22.87
C SER A 214 21.75 19.03 -23.83
N LEU A 215 20.42 18.93 -23.78
CA LEU A 215 19.53 19.80 -24.56
C LEU A 215 19.66 21.25 -24.08
N TYR A 216 19.62 21.48 -22.76
CA TYR A 216 19.77 22.82 -22.21
C TYR A 216 21.15 23.42 -22.46
N GLU A 217 22.21 22.61 -22.42
CA GLU A 217 23.57 23.07 -22.79
C GLU A 217 23.61 23.64 -24.21
N ARG A 218 22.86 23.04 -25.14
CA ARG A 218 22.79 23.44 -26.55
C ARG A 218 21.81 24.56 -26.85
N THR A 219 20.85 24.84 -25.97
CA THR A 219 19.87 25.92 -26.18
C THR A 219 20.58 27.29 -26.23
N PRO A 220 20.56 28.01 -27.37
CA PRO A 220 21.12 29.35 -27.43
C PRO A 220 20.37 30.31 -26.49
N ASP A 221 21.08 31.30 -25.94
CA ASP A 221 20.50 32.41 -25.16
C ASP A 221 19.60 32.03 -23.97
N TYR A 222 19.80 30.85 -23.36
CA TYR A 222 19.07 30.49 -22.13
C TYR A 222 19.37 31.53 -21.02
N PRO A 223 18.34 32.18 -20.44
CA PRO A 223 18.48 33.45 -19.71
C PRO A 223 19.13 33.33 -18.31
N HIS A 224 19.47 32.13 -17.87
CA HIS A 224 19.94 31.82 -16.52
C HIS A 224 21.11 30.82 -16.58
N PRO A 225 21.80 30.50 -15.46
CA PRO A 225 22.78 29.42 -15.45
C PRO A 225 22.17 28.12 -15.99
N LYS A 226 22.92 27.34 -16.76
CA LYS A 226 22.39 26.08 -17.32
C LYS A 226 22.05 25.09 -16.20
N PRO A 227 20.94 24.33 -16.30
CA PRO A 227 20.57 23.33 -15.30
C PRO A 227 21.64 22.24 -15.19
N GLN A 228 21.97 21.87 -13.96
CA GLN A 228 22.81 20.71 -13.62
C GLN A 228 22.00 19.57 -13.01
N SER A 229 20.75 19.83 -12.58
CA SER A 229 19.88 18.83 -11.99
C SER A 229 18.47 18.86 -12.59
N VAL A 230 17.77 17.73 -12.49
CA VAL A 230 16.39 17.51 -12.95
C VAL A 230 15.54 17.14 -11.73
N ILE A 231 14.36 17.77 -11.59
CA ILE A 231 13.41 17.44 -10.53
C ILE A 231 12.64 16.18 -10.94
N ILE A 232 12.48 15.21 -10.04
CA ILE A 232 11.76 13.98 -10.32
C ILE A 232 10.38 13.99 -9.66
N VAL A 233 9.34 13.71 -10.45
CA VAL A 233 7.99 13.44 -9.96
C VAL A 233 7.62 12.01 -10.33
N GLY A 234 7.51 11.12 -9.35
CA GLY A 234 7.23 9.70 -9.57
C GLY A 234 5.85 9.30 -9.06
N HIS A 235 5.05 8.62 -9.87
CA HIS A 235 3.77 8.06 -9.44
C HIS A 235 3.86 6.55 -9.25
N SER A 236 3.33 6.01 -8.16
CA SER A 236 3.26 4.56 -7.89
C SER A 236 4.65 3.91 -8.02
N MET A 237 4.82 2.86 -8.83
CA MET A 237 6.14 2.26 -9.08
C MET A 237 7.17 3.23 -9.69
N GLY A 238 6.75 4.33 -10.34
CA GLY A 238 7.67 5.36 -10.86
C GLY A 238 8.50 6.05 -9.77
N GLY A 239 7.95 6.20 -8.56
CA GLY A 239 8.71 6.67 -7.39
C GLY A 239 9.66 5.62 -6.80
N ILE A 240 9.53 4.34 -7.16
CA ILE A 240 10.51 3.31 -6.82
C ILE A 240 11.63 3.29 -7.86
N VAL A 241 11.27 3.40 -9.14
CA VAL A 241 12.21 3.56 -10.25
C VAL A 241 13.13 4.76 -10.00
N SER A 242 12.59 5.91 -9.57
CA SER A 242 13.40 7.10 -9.24
C SER A 242 14.47 6.84 -8.17
N ARG A 243 14.20 5.96 -7.21
CA ARG A 243 15.15 5.57 -6.17
C ARG A 243 16.19 4.60 -6.70
N VAL A 244 15.79 3.68 -7.58
CA VAL A 244 16.68 2.71 -8.23
C VAL A 244 17.67 3.44 -9.14
N MET A 245 17.25 4.49 -9.85
CA MET A 245 18.11 5.30 -10.73
C MET A 245 19.42 5.72 -10.05
N LEU A 246 19.35 6.22 -8.81
CA LEU A 246 20.51 6.67 -8.03
C LEU A 246 21.51 5.55 -7.68
N THR A 247 21.10 4.28 -7.79
CA THR A 247 21.94 3.11 -7.48
C THR A 247 22.73 2.61 -8.68
N LEU A 248 22.34 3.01 -9.90
CA LEU A 248 22.92 2.51 -11.13
C LEU A 248 24.19 3.28 -11.52
N LYS A 249 25.08 2.61 -12.26
CA LYS A 249 26.37 3.18 -12.66
C LYS A 249 26.26 4.34 -13.67
N ASN A 250 25.19 4.37 -14.47
CA ASN A 250 24.95 5.42 -15.45
C ASN A 250 24.30 6.67 -14.86
N HIS A 251 24.01 6.69 -13.55
CA HIS A 251 23.58 7.89 -12.85
C HIS A 251 24.67 8.96 -12.87
N VAL A 252 24.30 10.18 -13.30
CA VAL A 252 25.20 11.34 -13.26
C VAL A 252 25.15 11.95 -11.85
N PRO A 253 26.24 11.95 -11.07
CA PRO A 253 26.24 12.51 -9.71
C PRO A 253 25.79 13.97 -9.71
N GLY A 254 24.89 14.32 -8.80
CA GLY A 254 24.35 15.69 -8.69
C GLY A 254 23.20 16.02 -9.64
N SER A 255 22.90 15.13 -10.60
CA SER A 255 21.82 15.36 -11.57
C SER A 255 20.41 15.25 -10.99
N ILE A 256 20.25 14.72 -9.78
CA ILE A 256 18.97 14.61 -9.08
C ILE A 256 19.15 15.13 -7.66
N SER A 257 18.32 16.10 -7.29
CA SER A 257 18.31 16.72 -5.96
C SER A 257 16.94 16.64 -5.29
N THR A 258 15.85 16.57 -6.07
CA THR A 258 14.47 16.59 -5.57
C THR A 258 13.70 15.41 -6.14
N ILE A 259 13.13 14.58 -5.27
CA ILE A 259 12.21 13.51 -5.63
C ILE A 259 10.89 13.73 -4.88
N LEU A 260 9.82 13.94 -5.64
CA LEU A 260 8.44 13.99 -5.15
C LEU A 260 7.73 12.73 -5.61
N THR A 261 7.12 11.97 -4.70
CA THR A 261 6.40 10.73 -5.07
C THR A 261 4.93 10.77 -4.68
N LEU A 262 4.10 10.14 -5.51
CA LEU A 262 2.64 10.06 -5.35
C LEU A 262 2.23 8.60 -5.24
N SER A 263 1.68 8.17 -4.11
CA SER A 263 1.25 6.79 -3.81
C SER A 263 2.30 5.72 -4.17
N SER A 264 3.58 6.01 -3.95
CA SER A 264 4.69 5.11 -4.27
C SER A 264 5.02 4.17 -3.11
N PRO A 265 5.03 2.84 -3.30
CA PRO A 265 5.15 1.87 -2.21
C PRO A 265 6.60 1.72 -1.69
N HIS A 266 7.14 2.75 -1.05
CA HIS A 266 8.53 2.84 -0.58
C HIS A 266 8.90 1.77 0.46
N ALA A 267 8.04 1.52 1.45
CA ALA A 267 8.33 0.66 2.59
C ALA A 267 8.24 -0.84 2.25
N ALA A 268 7.35 -1.23 1.35
CA ALA A 268 7.14 -2.63 1.00
C ALA A 268 6.66 -2.84 -0.43
N SER A 269 7.28 -3.80 -1.14
CA SER A 269 6.80 -4.18 -2.47
C SER A 269 5.33 -4.61 -2.44
N PRO A 270 4.50 -4.12 -3.39
CA PRO A 270 3.06 -4.46 -3.48
C PRO A 270 2.76 -5.92 -3.76
N VAL A 271 3.72 -6.60 -4.39
CA VAL A 271 3.64 -7.97 -4.87
C VAL A 271 4.99 -8.64 -4.69
N THR A 272 4.97 -9.93 -4.46
CA THR A 272 6.16 -10.72 -4.08
C THR A 272 6.33 -11.93 -5.00
N PHE A 273 5.84 -11.81 -6.24
CA PHE A 273 5.85 -12.85 -7.27
C PHE A 273 7.22 -13.06 -7.92
N ASP A 274 8.07 -12.02 -7.90
CA ASP A 274 9.43 -12.04 -8.41
C ASP A 274 10.42 -11.75 -7.27
N GLY A 275 11.40 -12.65 -7.11
CA GLY A 275 12.46 -12.49 -6.12
C GLY A 275 13.42 -11.35 -6.46
N ASP A 276 13.55 -10.98 -7.74
CA ASP A 276 14.47 -9.92 -8.17
C ASP A 276 13.95 -8.54 -7.74
N ILE A 277 12.63 -8.32 -7.69
CA ILE A 277 12.03 -7.12 -7.08
C ILE A 277 12.45 -6.99 -5.61
N LEU A 278 12.34 -8.06 -4.83
CA LEU A 278 12.67 -8.01 -3.40
C LEU A 278 14.16 -7.74 -3.18
N LYS A 279 15.04 -8.33 -4.00
CA LYS A 279 16.48 -8.01 -3.99
C LYS A 279 16.73 -6.56 -4.37
N LEU A 280 16.01 -6.02 -5.37
CA LEU A 280 16.17 -4.65 -5.82
C LEU A 280 15.77 -3.66 -4.72
N TYR A 281 14.61 -3.85 -4.08
CA TYR A 281 14.19 -3.08 -2.91
C TYR A 281 15.24 -3.12 -1.79
N LYS A 282 15.76 -4.30 -1.46
CA LYS A 282 16.81 -4.47 -0.44
C LYS A 282 18.07 -3.67 -0.81
N ASN A 283 18.59 -3.87 -2.02
CA ASN A 283 19.81 -3.21 -2.49
C ASN A 283 19.65 -1.68 -2.55
N THR A 284 18.50 -1.19 -3.01
CA THR A 284 18.18 0.24 -3.04
C THR A 284 18.06 0.82 -1.63
N ASN A 285 17.37 0.14 -0.71
CA ASN A 285 17.25 0.58 0.68
C ASN A 285 18.63 0.62 1.38
N GLU A 286 19.47 -0.39 1.18
CA GLU A 286 20.84 -0.44 1.73
C GLU A 286 21.72 0.69 1.17
N TYR A 287 21.65 0.94 -0.15
CA TYR A 287 22.37 2.04 -0.78
C TYR A 287 21.96 3.39 -0.18
N TRP A 288 20.65 3.68 -0.12
CA TRP A 288 20.12 4.92 0.41
C TRP A 288 20.50 5.15 1.87
N ARG A 289 20.33 4.14 2.73
CA ARG A 289 20.72 4.22 4.15
C ARG A 289 22.21 4.49 4.31
N LYS A 290 23.06 3.83 3.52
CA LYS A 290 24.51 4.06 3.53
C LYS A 290 24.84 5.49 3.13
N GLN A 291 24.26 6.01 2.04
CA GLN A 291 24.51 7.38 1.59
C GLN A 291 24.02 8.42 2.61
N LEU A 292 22.83 8.24 3.16
CA LEU A 292 22.26 9.15 4.16
C LEU A 292 22.98 9.12 5.51
N SER A 293 23.58 7.98 5.89
CA SER A 293 24.39 7.89 7.11
C SER A 293 25.70 8.68 7.06
N GLN A 294 26.14 9.07 5.85
CA GLN A 294 27.34 9.88 5.65
C GLN A 294 26.96 11.36 5.60
N ASN A 295 26.95 12.02 6.77
CA ASN A 295 26.51 13.42 6.93
C ASN A 295 27.15 14.40 5.93
N ASP A 296 28.39 14.16 5.51
CA ASP A 296 29.12 15.02 4.58
C ASP A 296 28.91 14.72 3.09
N SER A 297 28.18 13.66 2.75
CA SER A 297 27.94 13.27 1.37
C SER A 297 27.08 14.30 0.62
N PHE A 298 27.23 14.35 -0.71
CA PHE A 298 26.29 15.12 -1.55
C PHE A 298 24.85 14.64 -1.32
N PHE A 299 24.66 13.34 -1.13
CA PHE A 299 23.38 12.69 -0.97
C PHE A 299 22.64 13.21 0.27
N SER A 300 23.27 13.18 1.44
CA SER A 300 22.69 13.66 2.70
C SER A 300 22.38 15.16 2.68
N LYS A 301 23.25 15.97 2.05
CA LYS A 301 23.12 17.43 2.05
C LYS A 301 22.16 17.98 0.99
N ASN A 302 21.88 17.24 -0.08
CA ASN A 302 21.17 17.78 -1.24
C ASN A 302 19.96 16.97 -1.69
N ILE A 303 19.81 15.70 -1.34
CA ILE A 303 18.67 14.90 -1.84
C ILE A 303 17.48 15.02 -0.90
N SER A 304 16.33 15.39 -1.47
CA SER A 304 15.02 15.34 -0.80
C SER A 304 14.13 14.24 -1.37
N LEU A 305 13.42 13.51 -0.50
CA LEU A 305 12.36 12.56 -0.88
C LEU A 305 11.08 12.88 -0.10
N VAL A 306 10.10 13.50 -0.76
CA VAL A 306 8.79 13.78 -0.15
C VAL A 306 7.77 12.84 -0.77
N SER A 307 7.09 12.04 0.05
CA SER A 307 6.07 11.10 -0.41
C SER A 307 4.68 11.56 -0.02
N ILE A 308 3.75 11.59 -0.97
CA ILE A 308 2.35 11.95 -0.74
C ILE A 308 1.50 10.73 -1.04
N THR A 309 0.60 10.37 -0.14
CA THR A 309 -0.28 9.20 -0.28
C THR A 309 -1.74 9.60 -0.18
N GLY A 310 -2.59 8.98 -1.00
CA GLY A 310 -4.02 9.28 -1.07
C GLY A 310 -4.83 8.79 0.13
N GLY A 311 -4.25 7.96 0.99
CA GLY A 311 -4.92 7.43 2.18
C GLY A 311 -5.90 6.30 1.85
N ILE A 312 -7.03 6.24 2.58
CA ILE A 312 -7.88 5.05 2.67
C ILE A 312 -8.57 4.65 1.35
N LEU A 313 -8.70 5.60 0.42
CA LEU A 313 -9.31 5.36 -0.89
C LEU A 313 -8.38 4.68 -1.88
N ASP A 314 -7.08 4.58 -1.56
CA ASP A 314 -6.15 3.76 -2.33
C ASP A 314 -6.44 2.27 -2.09
N THR A 315 -7.25 1.71 -2.98
CA THR A 315 -7.59 0.27 -2.97
C THR A 315 -6.58 -0.57 -3.77
N THR A 316 -5.64 0.07 -4.47
CA THR A 316 -4.58 -0.62 -5.23
C THR A 316 -3.45 -1.02 -4.32
N LEU A 317 -3.07 -0.15 -3.38
CA LEU A 317 -1.99 -0.32 -2.41
C LEU A 317 -2.46 0.14 -1.02
N PRO A 318 -2.13 -0.58 0.07
CA PRO A 318 -2.26 0.01 1.39
C PRO A 318 -1.44 1.31 1.46
N ALA A 319 -2.06 2.42 1.88
CA ALA A 319 -1.39 3.72 1.94
C ALA A 319 -0.15 3.71 2.85
N ASP A 320 -0.13 2.84 3.86
CA ASP A 320 1.01 2.61 4.75
C ASP A 320 2.28 2.18 4.00
N TYR A 321 2.15 1.60 2.79
CA TYR A 321 3.30 1.19 1.98
C TYR A 321 4.07 2.38 1.41
N ALA A 322 3.47 3.58 1.38
CA ALA A 322 4.10 4.80 0.91
C ALA A 322 4.97 5.52 1.97
N SER A 323 5.07 4.96 3.17
CA SER A 323 5.97 5.45 4.22
C SER A 323 7.44 5.45 3.77
N VAL A 324 8.16 6.53 4.09
CA VAL A 324 9.62 6.68 3.86
C VAL A 324 10.42 6.82 5.16
N GLU A 325 9.75 6.78 6.30
CA GLU A 325 10.30 7.01 7.65
C GLU A 325 11.42 6.03 8.00
N ASP A 326 11.37 4.79 7.49
CA ASP A 326 12.40 3.76 7.69
C ASP A 326 13.64 3.94 6.78
N LEU A 327 13.58 4.90 5.86
CA LEU A 327 14.56 5.13 4.81
C LEU A 327 15.25 6.48 4.98
N VAL A 328 14.48 7.56 5.08
CA VAL A 328 14.98 8.94 5.12
C VAL A 328 14.69 9.57 6.48
N SER A 329 15.61 10.39 6.98
CA SER A 329 15.33 11.21 8.16
C SER A 329 14.42 12.38 7.78
N LEU A 330 13.81 12.99 8.79
CA LEU A 330 13.07 14.25 8.66
C LEU A 330 13.93 15.41 8.10
N GLU A 331 15.26 15.28 8.06
CA GLU A 331 16.15 16.26 7.41
C GLU A 331 16.25 16.07 5.88
N ASN A 332 15.78 14.93 5.36
CA ASN A 332 15.82 14.60 3.94
C ASN A 332 14.43 14.34 3.35
N GLY A 333 13.38 14.16 4.16
CA GLY A 333 12.07 13.82 3.64
C GLY A 333 11.06 13.40 4.69
N PHE A 334 9.82 13.21 4.26
CA PHE A 334 8.71 12.73 5.09
C PHE A 334 7.58 12.21 4.20
N THR A 335 6.65 11.46 4.78
CA THR A 335 5.38 11.09 4.14
C THR A 335 4.25 11.98 4.65
N SER A 336 3.35 12.40 3.75
CA SER A 336 2.12 13.12 4.08
C SER A 336 0.90 12.50 3.40
N PHE A 337 -0.24 12.53 4.08
CA PHE A 337 -1.53 12.09 3.56
C PHE A 337 -2.30 13.26 2.94
N THR A 338 -3.04 13.02 1.86
CA THR A 338 -3.84 14.07 1.21
C THR A 338 -4.92 14.66 2.12
N THR A 339 -5.35 13.93 3.14
CA THR A 339 -6.26 14.43 4.18
C THR A 339 -5.58 15.42 5.14
N THR A 340 -4.25 15.37 5.28
CA THR A 340 -3.45 16.29 6.11
C THR A 340 -3.23 17.63 5.43
N ILE A 341 -3.10 17.62 4.10
CA ILE A 341 -2.73 18.77 3.28
C ILE A 341 -3.83 19.85 3.37
N PRO A 342 -3.51 21.08 3.83
CA PRO A 342 -4.42 22.22 3.81
C PRO A 342 -4.99 22.47 2.41
N ASP A 343 -6.26 22.86 2.35
CA ASP A 343 -7.01 23.07 1.10
C ASP A 343 -7.17 21.82 0.21
N VAL A 344 -6.81 20.63 0.70
CA VAL A 344 -7.10 19.34 0.04
C VAL A 344 -8.08 18.54 0.90
N TRP A 345 -7.67 18.16 2.12
CA TRP A 345 -8.48 17.50 3.16
C TRP A 345 -9.41 16.36 2.72
N THR A 346 -9.10 15.71 1.61
CA THR A 346 -9.85 14.55 1.09
C THR A 346 -8.88 13.40 0.89
N PRO A 347 -9.27 12.15 1.23
CA PRO A 347 -8.55 11.02 0.71
C PRO A 347 -8.74 10.98 -0.81
N ILE A 348 -7.76 10.43 -1.51
CA ILE A 348 -7.74 10.36 -2.98
C ILE A 348 -7.38 8.93 -3.37
N ASP A 349 -8.07 8.37 -4.36
CA ASP A 349 -7.74 7.02 -4.84
C ASP A 349 -6.40 6.97 -5.61
N HIS A 350 -5.90 5.75 -5.84
CA HIS A 350 -4.59 5.52 -6.46
C HIS A 350 -4.42 6.21 -7.81
N LEU A 351 -5.47 6.29 -8.63
CA LEU A 351 -5.39 6.89 -9.96
C LEU A 351 -5.69 8.38 -9.92
N ALA A 352 -6.58 8.82 -9.02
CA ALA A 352 -6.93 10.24 -8.86
C ALA A 352 -5.81 11.10 -8.30
N ILE A 353 -4.82 10.51 -7.61
CA ILE A 353 -3.73 11.28 -7.01
C ILE A 353 -2.91 12.10 -8.02
N VAL A 354 -2.92 11.73 -9.30
CA VAL A 354 -2.21 12.50 -10.36
C VAL A 354 -3.06 13.55 -11.06
N TRP A 355 -4.37 13.62 -10.80
CA TRP A 355 -5.26 14.56 -11.48
C TRP A 355 -6.20 15.34 -10.57
N CYS A 356 -6.26 15.03 -9.28
CA CYS A 356 -7.15 15.72 -8.36
C CYS A 356 -6.91 17.23 -8.33
N LYS A 357 -7.96 18.03 -8.55
CA LYS A 357 -7.86 19.50 -8.65
C LYS A 357 -7.15 20.12 -7.45
N GLN A 358 -7.62 19.82 -6.25
CA GLN A 358 -7.09 20.41 -5.03
C GLN A 358 -5.60 20.06 -4.85
N LEU A 359 -5.27 18.77 -4.99
CA LEU A 359 -3.89 18.31 -4.83
C LEU A 359 -2.96 18.87 -5.92
N ARG A 360 -3.36 18.88 -7.19
CA ARG A 360 -2.49 19.36 -8.29
C ARG A 360 -2.10 20.82 -8.12
N GLU A 361 -2.99 21.66 -7.58
CA GLU A 361 -2.70 23.08 -7.30
C GLU A 361 -1.64 23.20 -6.20
N VAL A 362 -1.77 22.46 -5.10
CA VAL A 362 -0.76 22.42 -4.02
C VAL A 362 0.58 21.91 -4.53
N LEU A 363 0.58 20.84 -5.34
CA LEU A 363 1.80 20.28 -5.93
C LEU A 363 2.49 21.26 -6.88
N ALA A 364 1.71 21.97 -7.70
CA ALA A 364 2.25 22.97 -8.62
C ALA A 364 2.91 24.14 -7.86
N ARG A 365 2.25 24.63 -6.81
CA ARG A 365 2.83 25.64 -5.90
C ARG A 365 4.11 25.14 -5.23
N LEU A 366 4.10 23.91 -4.72
CA LEU A 366 5.29 23.30 -4.12
C LEU A 366 6.47 23.27 -5.09
N LEU A 367 6.25 22.83 -6.33
CA LEU A 367 7.31 22.79 -7.34
C LEU A 367 7.81 24.20 -7.70
N LEU A 368 6.89 25.15 -7.96
CA LEU A 368 7.24 26.52 -8.34
C LEU A 368 7.90 27.33 -7.20
N GLU A 369 7.57 27.06 -5.94
CA GLU A 369 8.20 27.73 -4.79
C GLU A 369 9.56 27.12 -4.42
N SER A 370 9.77 25.84 -4.72
CA SER A 370 10.99 25.09 -4.39
C SER A 370 12.15 25.33 -5.37
N ILE A 371 11.88 25.89 -6.54
CA ILE A 371 12.89 26.18 -7.56
C ILE A 371 13.64 27.50 -7.32
N ASP A 372 14.84 27.60 -7.89
CA ASP A 372 15.65 28.82 -7.91
C ASP A 372 16.37 28.94 -9.26
N ALA A 373 15.81 29.75 -10.17
CA ALA A 373 16.36 29.90 -11.52
C ALA A 373 17.78 30.49 -11.54
N SER A 374 18.17 31.23 -10.49
CA SER A 374 19.48 31.87 -10.38
C SER A 374 20.64 30.89 -10.15
N LYS A 375 20.34 29.63 -9.79
CA LYS A 375 21.32 28.60 -9.45
C LYS A 375 21.43 27.53 -10.53
N PRO A 376 22.61 26.91 -10.74
CA PRO A 376 22.75 25.80 -11.68
C PRO A 376 21.98 24.55 -11.24
N GLU A 377 21.83 24.29 -9.94
CA GLU A 377 21.04 23.17 -9.43
C GLU A 377 19.54 23.32 -9.71
N LYS A 378 19.07 24.55 -10.00
CA LYS A 378 17.68 24.93 -10.26
C LYS A 378 16.70 24.76 -9.12
N VAL A 379 17.19 24.40 -7.95
CA VAL A 379 16.38 24.23 -6.75
C VAL A 379 16.97 25.00 -5.58
N LYS A 380 16.13 25.35 -4.61
CA LYS A 380 16.57 25.92 -3.34
C LYS A 380 17.38 24.87 -2.54
N PRO A 381 18.22 25.32 -1.57
CA PRO A 381 18.91 24.40 -0.65
C PRO A 381 17.93 23.45 0.04
N LEU A 382 18.40 22.26 0.41
CA LEU A 382 17.58 21.17 0.99
C LEU A 382 16.65 21.64 2.11
N ASN A 383 17.18 22.36 3.10
CA ASN A 383 16.40 22.86 4.24
C ASN A 383 15.26 23.79 3.81
N GLN A 384 15.51 24.70 2.86
CA GLN A 384 14.47 25.61 2.35
C GLN A 384 13.38 24.85 1.58
N ARG A 385 13.75 23.85 0.77
CA ARG A 385 12.77 23.00 0.08
C ARG A 385 11.88 22.24 1.06
N LEU A 386 12.47 21.63 2.10
CA LEU A 386 11.70 20.92 3.12
C LEU A 386 10.87 21.86 3.99
N GLN A 387 11.32 23.10 4.22
CA GLN A 387 10.50 24.12 4.87
C GLN A 387 9.24 24.45 4.04
N ILE A 388 9.38 24.65 2.73
CA ILE A 388 8.25 24.87 1.81
C ILE A 388 7.34 23.64 1.79
N ALA A 389 7.92 22.44 1.67
CA ALA A 389 7.15 21.19 1.67
C ALA A 389 6.35 21.00 2.95
N ARG A 390 6.93 21.22 4.12
CA ARG A 390 6.20 21.15 5.40
C ARG A 390 5.05 22.14 5.47
N LYS A 391 5.29 23.39 5.06
CA LYS A 391 4.27 24.43 5.06
C LYS A 391 3.07 24.09 4.17
N LEU A 392 3.32 23.51 3.00
CA LEU A 392 2.28 23.21 2.02
C LEU A 392 1.64 21.83 2.20
N LEU A 393 2.35 20.86 2.78
CA LEU A 393 1.90 19.46 2.82
C LEU A 393 1.56 18.94 4.21
N LEU A 394 1.85 19.68 5.28
CA LEU A 394 1.44 19.31 6.65
C LEU A 394 0.35 20.26 7.13
N SER A 395 -0.44 19.82 8.12
CA SER A 395 -1.53 20.65 8.66
C SER A 395 -1.01 21.86 9.44
N GLY A 396 0.25 21.80 9.88
CA GLY A 396 0.94 22.81 10.66
C GLY A 396 0.78 22.62 12.16
N PHE A 397 -0.09 21.72 12.61
CA PHE A 397 -0.19 21.33 14.02
C PHE A 397 0.87 20.32 14.45
N GLU A 398 1.58 19.69 13.52
CA GLU A 398 2.66 18.74 13.82
C GLU A 398 3.90 19.49 14.33
N ASP A 399 4.56 19.02 15.39
CA ASP A 399 5.78 19.67 15.94
C ASP A 399 6.88 19.89 14.89
N TYR A 400 6.98 18.97 13.92
CA TYR A 400 7.94 19.03 12.82
C TYR A 400 7.70 20.22 11.87
N SER A 401 6.46 20.73 11.77
CA SER A 401 6.12 21.92 10.98
C SER A 401 6.80 23.18 11.54
N TRP A 402 7.02 23.23 12.86
CA TRP A 402 7.48 24.41 13.60
C TRP A 402 9.00 24.59 13.65
N MET A 403 9.78 23.59 13.24
CA MET A 403 11.26 23.59 13.37
C MET A 403 11.93 24.86 12.82
N ASN A 404 11.33 25.48 11.79
CA ASN A 404 11.82 26.72 11.16
C ASN A 404 10.83 27.89 11.27
N SER A 405 9.85 27.81 12.18
CA SER A 405 8.98 28.94 12.47
C SER A 405 9.79 30.11 13.02
N LYS A 406 9.49 31.34 12.58
CA LYS A 406 10.13 32.56 13.09
C LYS A 406 9.90 32.74 14.59
N LEU A 407 8.79 32.22 15.12
CA LEU A 407 8.49 32.24 16.55
C LEU A 407 9.50 31.43 17.39
N ASN A 408 10.23 30.51 16.77
CA ASN A 408 11.28 29.77 17.47
C ASN A 408 12.60 30.55 17.62
N TYR A 409 12.80 31.60 16.82
CA TYR A 409 14.03 32.40 16.77
C TYR A 409 13.70 33.89 16.97
N PRO A 410 13.22 34.29 18.16
CA PRO A 410 12.79 35.67 18.42
C PRO A 410 13.91 36.68 18.16
N GLN A 411 15.14 36.37 18.54
CA GLN A 411 16.29 37.30 18.42
C GLN A 411 16.54 37.79 16.99
N GLU A 412 16.20 36.99 15.98
CA GLU A 412 16.44 37.31 14.57
C GLU A 412 15.24 37.99 13.89
N ASN A 413 14.05 37.95 14.51
CA ASN A 413 12.79 38.27 13.85
C ASN A 413 11.89 39.28 14.60
N LEU A 414 12.29 39.71 15.81
CA LEU A 414 11.57 40.73 16.56
C LEU A 414 11.67 42.10 15.85
N GLN A 415 10.52 42.78 15.75
CA GLN A 415 10.41 44.15 15.27
C GLN A 415 10.17 45.09 16.46
N GLU A 416 10.81 46.24 16.47
CA GLU A 416 10.57 47.27 17.49
C GLU A 416 9.34 48.09 17.14
N PHE A 417 8.42 48.22 18.10
CA PHE A 417 7.26 49.10 18.04
C PHE A 417 7.45 50.26 19.00
N SER A 418 6.87 51.41 18.70
CA SER A 418 6.85 52.53 19.64
C SER A 418 5.98 52.17 20.85
N ASP A 419 6.36 52.65 22.04
CA ASP A 419 5.62 52.35 23.29
C ASP A 419 4.13 52.72 23.22
N ASN A 420 3.79 53.74 22.42
CA ASN A 420 2.42 54.19 22.25
C ASN A 420 1.59 53.33 21.28
N PHE A 421 2.22 52.46 20.49
CA PHE A 421 1.54 51.67 19.46
C PHE A 421 0.47 50.77 20.06
N PHE A 422 0.78 50.15 21.20
CA PHE A 422 -0.15 49.29 21.94
C PHE A 422 -0.71 49.99 23.19
N SER A 423 -0.91 51.31 23.19
CA SER A 423 -1.37 52.05 24.38
C SER A 423 -2.82 51.75 24.79
N ASP A 424 -3.67 51.31 23.85
CA ASP A 424 -5.09 51.02 24.06
C ASP A 424 -5.37 49.52 24.12
N TYR A 425 -5.26 48.92 25.32
CA TYR A 425 -5.48 47.49 25.52
C TYR A 425 -6.26 47.15 26.79
N ALA A 426 -7.03 46.07 26.71
CA ALA A 426 -7.56 45.35 27.87
C ALA A 426 -6.59 44.23 28.28
N THR A 427 -6.52 43.87 29.56
CA THR A 427 -5.76 42.68 30.01
C THR A 427 -6.74 41.54 30.24
N LEU A 428 -6.46 40.39 29.63
CA LEU A 428 -7.20 39.14 29.84
C LEU A 428 -6.40 38.28 30.82
N GLU A 429 -7.06 37.79 31.86
CA GLU A 429 -6.45 36.88 32.81
C GLU A 429 -6.25 35.50 32.19
N MET A 430 -5.27 34.75 32.70
CA MET A 430 -5.03 33.39 32.25
C MET A 430 -6.24 32.49 32.55
N ASN A 431 -6.56 31.59 31.63
CA ASN A 431 -7.74 30.71 31.61
C ASN A 431 -9.08 31.37 31.25
N ASP A 432 -9.14 32.70 31.10
CA ASP A 432 -10.30 33.37 30.52
C ASP A 432 -10.28 33.26 28.99
N VAL A 433 -11.47 33.15 28.39
CA VAL A 433 -11.64 33.07 26.94
C VAL A 433 -11.87 34.47 26.40
N LEU A 434 -11.08 34.87 25.40
CA LEU A 434 -11.36 36.03 24.57
C LEU A 434 -12.37 35.62 23.51
N ASP A 435 -13.50 36.33 23.43
CA ASP A 435 -14.63 36.01 22.56
C ASP A 435 -15.08 37.24 21.76
N PHE A 436 -14.32 37.62 20.72
CA PHE A 436 -14.82 38.62 19.78
C PHE A 436 -15.83 37.97 18.85
N GLU A 437 -17.08 38.38 18.94
CA GLU A 437 -18.16 37.94 18.06
C GLU A 437 -18.70 39.16 17.35
N MET A 438 -19.06 39.03 16.07
CA MET A 438 -19.51 40.15 15.25
C MET A 438 -20.65 40.96 15.89
N PHE A 439 -21.56 40.31 16.62
CA PHE A 439 -22.67 40.96 17.34
C PHE A 439 -22.30 41.52 18.71
N ASN A 440 -21.16 41.12 19.28
CA ASN A 440 -20.72 41.52 20.62
C ASN A 440 -19.55 42.53 20.61
N LEU A 441 -19.04 42.89 19.42
CA LEU A 441 -17.87 43.75 19.25
C LEU A 441 -17.96 45.08 20.01
N GLU A 442 -19.15 45.63 20.22
CA GLU A 442 -19.36 46.88 20.96
C GLU A 442 -19.00 46.77 22.45
N LYS A 443 -19.01 45.55 23.02
CA LYS A 443 -18.64 45.30 24.42
C LYS A 443 -17.15 45.55 24.70
N TRP A 444 -16.32 45.50 23.67
CA TRP A 444 -14.87 45.63 23.78
C TRP A 444 -14.42 47.03 23.35
N HIS A 445 -14.04 47.90 24.28
CA HIS A 445 -13.70 49.28 23.95
C HIS A 445 -12.26 49.48 23.46
N ASN A 446 -11.35 48.58 23.85
CA ASN A 446 -9.94 48.69 23.52
C ASN A 446 -9.62 48.04 22.17
N ASN A 447 -8.65 48.62 21.45
CA ASN A 447 -8.19 48.09 20.17
C ASN A 447 -7.37 46.80 20.29
N TYR A 448 -6.79 46.53 21.46
CA TYR A 448 -5.99 45.33 21.69
C TYR A 448 -6.39 44.59 22.98
N THR A 449 -6.11 43.30 23.02
CA THR A 449 -6.17 42.48 24.23
C THR A 449 -4.79 41.92 24.54
N LYS A 450 -4.28 42.22 25.74
CA LYS A 450 -3.02 41.73 26.28
C LYS A 450 -3.26 40.47 27.11
N ILE A 451 -2.54 39.39 26.82
CA ILE A 451 -2.52 38.17 27.62
C ILE A 451 -1.11 37.99 28.18
N ASN A 452 -0.95 38.05 29.50
CA ASN A 452 0.36 37.89 30.14
C ASN A 452 0.77 36.41 30.16
N ILE A 453 2.00 36.11 29.75
CA ILE A 453 2.56 34.76 29.81
C ILE A 453 3.25 34.58 31.16
N PRO A 454 2.90 33.55 31.95
CA PRO A 454 3.53 33.33 33.25
C PRO A 454 5.00 32.91 33.08
N SER A 455 5.90 33.59 33.79
CA SER A 455 7.33 33.25 33.81
C SER A 455 7.69 32.16 34.84
N ASN A 456 6.78 31.83 35.77
CA ASN A 456 7.05 30.84 36.82
C ASN A 456 6.94 29.41 36.30
N ILE A 457 8.00 28.62 36.48
CA ILE A 457 8.15 27.25 35.93
C ILE A 457 6.98 26.34 36.34
N SER A 458 6.52 26.40 37.60
CA SER A 458 5.47 25.49 38.10
C SER A 458 4.12 25.66 37.41
N SER A 459 3.79 26.87 36.95
CA SER A 459 2.55 27.14 36.22
C SER A 459 2.66 26.89 34.72
N THR A 460 3.85 26.55 34.21
CA THR A 460 4.11 26.51 32.76
C THR A 460 4.16 25.11 32.18
N GLU A 461 4.01 24.04 32.99
CA GLU A 461 4.18 22.67 32.48
C GLU A 461 3.20 22.35 31.35
N HIS A 462 1.95 22.81 31.46
CA HIS A 462 0.90 22.61 30.47
C HIS A 462 0.48 23.91 29.79
N LEU A 463 1.39 24.87 29.67
CA LEU A 463 1.09 26.14 29.03
C LEU A 463 0.80 25.94 27.54
N HIS A 464 -0.41 26.32 27.11
CA HIS A 464 -0.86 26.19 25.73
C HIS A 464 -1.75 27.38 25.34
N PHE A 465 -1.52 27.92 24.15
CA PHE A 465 -2.30 29.00 23.57
C PHE A 465 -3.03 28.46 22.34
N THR A 466 -4.34 28.65 22.33
CA THR A 466 -5.22 28.32 21.19
C THR A 466 -5.94 29.58 20.75
N LEU A 467 -5.93 29.85 19.45
CA LEU A 467 -6.83 30.80 18.80
C LEU A 467 -7.53 30.10 17.65
N LEU A 468 -8.83 30.34 17.51
CA LEU A 468 -9.65 29.89 16.39
C LEU A 468 -10.50 31.08 15.94
N THR A 469 -10.49 31.38 14.64
CA THR A 469 -11.22 32.52 14.09
C THR A 469 -11.71 32.21 12.69
N SER A 470 -12.77 32.89 12.28
CA SER A 470 -13.18 32.94 10.89
C SER A 470 -12.47 34.02 10.06
N LEU A 471 -11.63 34.84 10.69
CA LEU A 471 -10.83 35.85 10.01
C LEU A 471 -9.67 35.21 9.23
N ASP A 472 -9.47 35.61 7.97
CA ASP A 472 -8.36 35.11 7.13
C ASP A 472 -6.99 35.54 7.66
N MET A 473 -6.90 36.75 8.26
CA MET A 473 -5.65 37.36 8.70
C MET A 473 -5.79 37.99 10.11
N PRO A 474 -5.94 37.19 11.18
CA PRO A 474 -5.92 37.70 12.55
C PRO A 474 -4.56 38.31 12.90
N MET A 475 -4.59 39.53 13.46
CA MET A 475 -3.38 40.24 13.88
C MET A 475 -3.01 39.89 15.33
N ILE A 476 -2.01 39.01 15.47
CA ILE A 476 -1.50 38.52 16.76
C ILE A 476 -0.01 38.83 16.84
N TYR A 477 0.41 39.40 17.96
CA TYR A 477 1.80 39.78 18.24
C TYR A 477 2.31 39.03 19.47
N PHE A 478 3.48 38.41 19.33
CA PHE A 478 4.22 37.80 20.42
C PHE A 478 5.32 38.76 20.84
N CYS A 479 5.30 39.22 22.09
CA CYS A 479 6.10 40.37 22.53
C CYS A 479 7.04 40.03 23.68
N THR A 480 8.19 40.69 23.71
CA THR A 480 9.16 40.65 24.81
C THR A 480 9.37 42.07 25.35
N GLU A 481 9.42 42.22 26.67
CA GLU A 481 9.68 43.48 27.33
C GLU A 481 11.19 43.76 27.35
N SER A 482 11.63 44.70 26.52
CA SER A 482 12.98 45.27 26.59
C SER A 482 12.93 46.56 27.41
N ARG A 483 14.03 46.91 28.10
CA ARG A 483 14.09 48.02 29.08
C ARG A 483 13.72 49.41 28.52
N VAL A 484 13.60 49.57 27.21
CA VAL A 484 13.38 50.86 26.55
C VAL A 484 12.31 50.81 25.46
N ASN A 485 12.16 49.69 24.74
CA ASN A 485 11.24 49.54 23.62
C ASN A 485 10.48 48.21 23.70
N LEU A 486 9.30 48.18 23.12
CA LEU A 486 8.48 46.98 22.99
C LEU A 486 8.84 46.24 21.70
N SER A 487 9.38 45.02 21.83
CA SER A 487 9.80 44.20 20.70
C SER A 487 8.78 43.09 20.48
N CYS A 488 8.16 43.02 19.29
CA CYS A 488 7.19 41.97 18.97
C CYS A 488 7.43 41.33 17.61
N ILE A 489 6.90 40.12 17.43
CA ILE A 489 6.84 39.43 16.15
C ILE A 489 5.39 39.10 15.80
N THR A 490 5.01 39.28 14.54
CA THR A 490 3.68 38.92 14.05
C THR A 490 3.57 37.41 13.82
N ALA A 491 2.45 36.83 14.21
CA ALA A 491 2.20 35.40 14.07
C ALA A 491 1.78 34.98 12.65
N VAL A 492 1.86 35.86 11.65
CA VAL A 492 1.28 35.67 10.30
C VAL A 492 1.76 34.38 9.62
N ASP A 493 3.04 34.04 9.76
CA ASP A 493 3.61 32.81 9.16
C ASP A 493 3.27 31.55 9.98
N SER A 494 2.61 31.69 11.12
CA SER A 494 2.20 30.62 12.06
C SER A 494 0.68 30.42 12.11
N ILE A 495 -0.08 31.15 11.29
CA ILE A 495 -1.51 30.97 11.13
C ILE A 495 -1.76 29.69 10.33
N LEU A 496 -2.50 28.76 10.94
CA LEU A 496 -2.89 27.48 10.38
C LEU A 496 -4.24 27.60 9.69
N THR A 497 -4.40 26.95 8.54
CA THR A 497 -5.68 26.85 7.86
C THR A 497 -6.42 25.59 8.34
N VAL A 498 -7.67 25.75 8.78
CA VAL A 498 -8.52 24.69 9.33
C VAL A 498 -9.85 24.66 8.57
N PRO A 499 -10.42 23.49 8.24
CA PRO A 499 -11.69 23.45 7.53
C PRO A 499 -12.82 24.15 8.30
N ARG A 500 -13.69 24.85 7.59
CA ARG A 500 -14.83 25.54 8.20
C ARG A 500 -15.93 24.55 8.59
N SER A 501 -16.28 24.52 9.88
CA SER A 501 -17.37 23.70 10.40
C SER A 501 -18.62 24.54 10.66
N SER A 502 -19.59 24.46 9.75
CA SER A 502 -20.92 25.09 9.85
C SER A 502 -22.01 24.06 9.60
N LYS A 503 -23.28 24.46 9.74
CA LYS A 503 -24.41 23.55 9.49
C LYS A 503 -24.43 23.03 8.05
N ASP A 504 -23.97 23.86 7.13
CA ASP A 504 -23.97 23.60 5.70
C ASP A 504 -22.68 22.94 5.20
N THR A 505 -21.66 22.74 6.05
CA THR A 505 -20.47 21.96 5.67
C THR A 505 -20.62 20.52 6.15
N GLN A 506 -20.40 19.58 5.24
CA GLN A 506 -20.44 18.15 5.50
C GLN A 506 -19.05 17.53 5.40
N PHE A 507 -18.22 18.04 4.48
CA PHE A 507 -16.88 17.54 4.22
C PHE A 507 -15.85 18.64 4.42
N ALA A 508 -14.65 18.27 4.84
CA ALA A 508 -13.54 19.22 4.99
C ALA A 508 -13.19 19.92 3.66
N ALA A 509 -13.37 19.22 2.54
CA ALA A 509 -13.17 19.78 1.23
C ALA A 509 -14.18 20.88 0.83
N ASP A 510 -15.31 21.04 1.55
CA ASP A 510 -16.31 22.08 1.24
C ASP A 510 -15.80 23.52 1.48
N SER A 511 -14.66 23.65 2.19
CA SER A 511 -13.93 24.92 2.37
C SER A 511 -12.51 24.84 1.80
N SER A 512 -12.30 24.01 0.78
CA SER A 512 -11.01 23.82 0.11
C SER A 512 -10.74 24.88 -0.96
N PHE A 513 -9.64 24.72 -1.69
CA PHE A 513 -9.21 25.69 -2.69
C PHE A 513 -10.27 25.94 -3.78
N GLY A 514 -10.73 27.18 -3.86
CA GLY A 514 -11.68 27.64 -4.89
C GLY A 514 -13.15 27.36 -4.57
N GLU A 515 -13.45 26.85 -3.38
CA GLU A 515 -14.80 26.71 -2.88
C GLU A 515 -15.36 28.04 -2.36
N ALA A 516 -16.69 28.14 -2.27
CA ALA A 516 -17.36 29.37 -1.85
C ALA A 516 -17.15 29.71 -0.36
N LYS A 517 -16.85 28.71 0.48
CA LYS A 517 -16.70 28.89 1.93
C LYS A 517 -15.24 29.03 2.30
N ASN A 518 -14.90 30.15 2.91
CA ASN A 518 -13.57 30.36 3.45
C ASN A 518 -13.29 29.40 4.62
N PRO A 519 -12.09 28.80 4.70
CA PRO A 519 -11.69 27.99 5.84
C PRO A 519 -11.48 28.87 7.09
N PHE A 520 -11.58 28.26 8.27
CA PHE A 520 -11.18 28.91 9.51
C PHE A 520 -9.65 29.06 9.60
N LYS A 521 -9.21 29.96 10.46
CA LYS A 521 -7.81 30.10 10.84
C LYS A 521 -7.61 29.74 12.30
N ALA A 522 -6.48 29.10 12.59
CA ALA A 522 -6.12 28.75 13.95
C ALA A 522 -4.65 29.08 14.25
N VAL A 523 -4.35 29.33 15.52
CA VAL A 523 -2.98 29.38 16.04
C VAL A 523 -2.95 28.48 17.26
N SER A 524 -2.12 27.44 17.23
CA SER A 524 -1.94 26.51 18.35
C SER A 524 -0.47 26.47 18.70
N VAL A 525 -0.12 27.00 19.88
CA VAL A 525 1.27 27.19 20.29
C VAL A 525 1.47 26.60 21.68
N GLY A 526 2.41 25.67 21.79
CA GLY A 526 2.78 25.06 23.06
C GLY A 526 3.82 25.85 23.86
N LYS A 527 4.06 25.38 25.08
CA LYS A 527 5.04 25.90 26.05
C LYS A 527 6.39 26.32 25.45
N ASN A 528 6.99 25.47 24.60
CA ASN A 528 8.35 25.68 24.09
C ASN A 528 8.54 27.01 23.33
N ILE A 529 7.48 27.50 22.71
CA ILE A 529 7.47 28.80 22.02
C ILE A 529 7.01 29.88 22.99
N LEU A 530 5.92 29.64 23.74
CA LEU A 530 5.35 30.65 24.65
C LEU A 530 6.34 31.16 25.69
N GLN A 531 7.19 30.29 26.25
CA GLN A 531 8.19 30.69 27.26
C GLN A 531 9.28 31.65 26.73
N LYS A 532 9.36 31.88 25.42
CA LYS A 532 10.30 32.82 24.81
C LYS A 532 9.76 34.26 24.78
N TYR A 533 8.52 34.48 25.20
CA TYR A 533 7.80 35.74 25.13
C TYR A 533 7.17 36.09 26.49
N ASP A 534 6.94 37.37 26.75
CA ASP A 534 6.41 37.86 28.03
C ASP A 534 4.88 38.05 27.98
N TYR A 535 4.33 38.44 26.83
CA TYR A 535 2.89 38.59 26.63
C TYR A 535 2.51 38.49 25.15
N LEU A 536 1.22 38.25 24.92
CA LEU A 536 0.58 38.25 23.60
C LEU A 536 -0.30 39.49 23.46
N MET A 537 -0.30 40.13 22.29
CA MET A 537 -1.25 41.19 21.95
C MET A 537 -2.11 40.71 20.78
N ILE A 538 -3.44 40.73 20.94
CA ILE A 538 -4.41 40.37 19.90
C ILE A 538 -5.18 41.62 19.52
N SER A 539 -5.21 41.96 18.23
CA SER A 539 -6.01 43.08 17.73
C SER A 539 -7.50 42.76 17.78
N LYS A 540 -8.30 43.72 18.23
CA LYS A 540 -9.75 43.67 18.07
C LYS A 540 -10.09 43.81 16.59
N PRO A 541 -10.86 42.88 16.01
CA PRO A 541 -11.31 43.00 14.63
C PRO A 541 -12.42 44.05 14.48
N THR A 542 -12.49 44.64 13.31
CA THR A 542 -13.53 45.57 12.89
C THR A 542 -14.70 44.81 12.26
N TYR A 543 -15.90 45.41 12.29
CA TYR A 543 -17.06 44.84 11.61
C TYR A 543 -16.80 44.63 10.11
N GLY A 544 -16.05 45.54 9.48
CA GLY A 544 -15.64 45.44 8.07
C GLY A 544 -14.88 44.15 7.78
N GLU A 545 -13.87 43.84 8.60
CA GLU A 545 -13.03 42.64 8.45
C GLU A 545 -13.83 41.34 8.54
N PHE A 546 -14.82 41.25 9.45
CA PHE A 546 -15.72 40.09 9.48
C PHE A 546 -16.66 40.06 8.27
N SER A 547 -17.24 41.20 7.90
CA SER A 547 -18.24 41.27 6.82
C SER A 547 -17.69 40.96 5.43
N GLU A 548 -16.41 41.26 5.18
CA GLU A 548 -15.73 40.93 3.91
C GLU A 548 -15.62 39.42 3.70
N GLN A 549 -15.63 38.64 4.77
CA GLN A 549 -15.25 37.22 4.74
C GLN A 549 -16.41 36.28 4.99
N GLU A 550 -17.39 36.70 5.77
CA GLU A 550 -18.60 35.93 6.05
C GLU A 550 -19.71 36.18 5.03
N GLY A 551 -19.61 37.24 4.22
CA GLY A 551 -20.74 37.70 3.42
C GLY A 551 -21.82 38.33 4.30
N MET A 552 -22.63 39.24 3.74
CA MET A 552 -23.57 40.03 4.55
C MET A 552 -24.68 39.20 5.21
N GLU A 553 -24.92 37.96 4.78
CA GLU A 553 -26.03 37.13 5.26
C GLU A 553 -25.64 36.20 6.42
N ASP A 554 -24.36 35.82 6.55
CA ASP A 554 -23.88 34.95 7.63
C ASP A 554 -23.25 35.81 8.75
N ASN A 555 -24.04 36.13 9.79
CA ASN A 555 -23.56 36.85 11.00
C ASN A 555 -22.68 35.96 11.91
N GLN A 556 -21.78 35.18 11.33
CA GLN A 556 -21.01 34.14 12.02
C GLN A 556 -19.56 34.53 12.31
N GLY A 557 -19.17 35.79 12.10
CA GLY A 557 -17.81 36.25 12.36
C GLY A 557 -17.39 36.09 13.82
N PHE A 558 -16.30 35.36 14.09
CA PHE A 558 -15.77 35.18 15.44
C PHE A 558 -14.22 35.13 15.51
N LEU A 559 -13.67 35.51 16.65
CA LEU A 559 -12.28 35.24 17.07
C LEU A 559 -12.31 34.81 18.53
N LEU A 560 -11.97 33.54 18.75
CA LEU A 560 -11.81 32.94 20.07
C LEU A 560 -10.32 32.77 20.38
N ALA A 561 -9.87 33.19 21.56
CA ALA A 561 -8.50 32.94 22.01
C ALA A 561 -8.44 32.55 23.48
N LEU A 562 -7.57 31.63 23.84
CA LEU A 562 -7.44 31.10 25.19
C LEU A 562 -5.98 30.74 25.50
N LEU A 563 -5.46 31.24 26.62
CA LEU A 563 -4.20 30.81 27.22
C LEU A 563 -4.51 29.97 28.46
N ARG A 564 -4.15 28.69 28.41
CA ARG A 564 -4.38 27.72 29.50
C ARG A 564 -3.08 27.28 30.14
N ASN A 565 -3.13 27.02 31.44
CA ASN A 565 -2.04 26.39 32.19
C ASN A 565 -2.36 24.97 32.68
N VAL A 566 -3.50 24.41 32.25
CA VAL A 566 -3.93 23.04 32.53
C VAL A 566 -3.83 22.24 31.24
N SER A 567 -3.49 20.96 31.35
CA SER A 567 -3.45 20.06 30.20
C SER A 567 -4.82 19.99 29.55
N ASN A 568 -4.89 20.36 28.27
CA ASN A 568 -6.03 20.10 27.40
C ASN A 568 -6.04 18.66 26.86
N VAL A 569 -5.04 17.84 27.23
CA VAL A 569 -4.91 16.44 26.82
C VAL A 569 -5.42 15.50 27.91
N GLN A 570 -6.40 14.66 27.57
CA GLN A 570 -6.88 13.55 28.39
C GLN A 570 -6.39 12.22 27.79
N ILE A 571 -5.64 11.46 28.59
CA ILE A 571 -5.13 10.14 28.18
C ILE A 571 -6.13 9.05 28.56
N VAL A 572 -6.59 8.28 27.58
CA VAL A 572 -7.51 7.16 27.72
C VAL A 572 -6.78 5.86 27.42
N ASN A 573 -6.67 4.99 28.42
CA ASN A 573 -5.93 3.72 28.33
C ASN A 573 -6.81 2.53 27.91
N THR A 574 -7.90 2.78 27.19
CA THR A 574 -8.85 1.74 26.80
C THR A 574 -8.32 0.87 25.68
N THR A 575 -8.41 -0.45 25.82
CA THR A 575 -7.99 -1.42 24.81
C THR A 575 -9.12 -1.73 23.82
N PRO A 576 -8.82 -2.24 22.61
CA PRO A 576 -9.85 -2.69 21.67
C PRO A 576 -10.80 -3.74 22.27
N SER A 577 -10.29 -4.61 23.16
CA SER A 577 -11.12 -5.60 23.87
C SER A 577 -12.12 -4.98 24.84
N GLN A 578 -11.76 -3.88 25.52
CA GLN A 578 -12.68 -3.13 26.38
C GLN A 578 -13.75 -2.41 25.57
N ILE A 579 -13.36 -1.77 24.45
CA ILE A 579 -14.31 -1.14 23.52
C ILE A 579 -15.28 -2.17 22.94
N LEU A 580 -14.82 -3.38 22.62
CA LEU A 580 -15.70 -4.45 22.14
C LEU A 580 -16.77 -4.83 23.18
N LEU A 581 -16.40 -4.94 24.45
CA LEU A 581 -17.28 -5.44 25.51
C LEU A 581 -18.24 -4.37 26.05
N PHE A 582 -17.75 -3.13 26.21
CA PHE A 582 -18.48 -2.07 26.92
C PHE A 582 -18.67 -0.79 26.09
N GLY A 583 -17.91 -0.63 25.01
CA GLY A 583 -17.68 0.69 24.39
C GLY A 583 -16.84 1.59 25.30
N GLU A 584 -16.56 2.80 24.83
CA GLU A 584 -15.93 3.86 25.64
C GLU A 584 -16.82 5.10 25.58
N GLN A 585 -17.17 5.67 26.74
CA GLN A 585 -17.89 6.95 26.84
C GLN A 585 -16.93 8.04 27.28
N LEU A 586 -16.97 9.16 26.56
CA LEU A 586 -16.14 10.34 26.79
C LEU A 586 -17.07 11.50 27.10
N HIS A 587 -16.72 12.29 28.11
CA HIS A 587 -17.42 13.52 28.47
C HIS A 587 -16.48 14.69 28.22
N LEU A 588 -16.92 15.64 27.41
CA LEU A 588 -16.17 16.83 27.00
C LEU A 588 -16.90 18.04 27.53
N ASP A 589 -16.27 18.79 28.44
CA ASP A 589 -16.94 19.84 29.21
C ASP A 589 -16.93 21.22 28.55
N GLY A 590 -16.36 21.34 27.34
CA GLY A 590 -16.37 22.58 26.53
C GLY A 590 -15.63 23.75 27.16
N LYS A 591 -14.80 23.50 28.18
CA LYS A 591 -14.04 24.55 28.86
C LYS A 591 -12.88 25.04 28.02
N ASP A 592 -12.28 24.19 27.20
CA ASP A 592 -11.22 24.56 26.26
C ASP A 592 -11.81 24.70 24.86
N ILE A 593 -11.23 25.59 24.05
CA ILE A 593 -11.53 25.66 22.62
C ILE A 593 -11.14 24.34 21.94
N GLU A 594 -10.00 23.76 22.33
CA GLU A 594 -9.49 22.48 21.85
C GLU A 594 -9.27 21.51 23.03
N GLN A 595 -9.97 20.38 23.04
CA GLN A 595 -9.75 19.26 23.98
C GLN A 595 -9.24 18.03 23.25
N VAL A 596 -8.08 17.50 23.64
CA VAL A 596 -7.41 16.38 22.96
C VAL A 596 -7.59 15.09 23.75
N ILE A 597 -8.21 14.09 23.14
CA ILE A 597 -8.32 12.74 23.70
C ILE A 597 -7.26 11.85 23.05
N SER A 598 -6.33 11.34 23.87
CA SER A 598 -5.24 10.46 23.44
C SER A 598 -5.52 9.01 23.84
N PHE A 599 -5.74 8.15 22.85
CA PHE A 599 -5.95 6.72 23.07
C PHE A 599 -4.64 5.94 22.97
N SER A 600 -4.00 5.69 24.11
CA SER A 600 -2.65 5.07 24.16
C SER A 600 -2.62 3.64 23.59
N ASN A 601 -3.72 2.89 23.72
CA ASN A 601 -3.82 1.48 23.32
C ASN A 601 -4.56 1.27 21.98
N LEU A 602 -4.97 2.33 21.28
CA LEU A 602 -5.62 2.24 19.97
C LEU A 602 -4.66 2.74 18.89
N TRP A 603 -4.02 1.80 18.21
CA TRP A 603 -2.94 2.10 17.26
C TRP A 603 -2.94 1.20 16.01
N ASP A 604 -3.76 0.14 16.00
CA ASP A 604 -3.82 -0.82 14.89
C ASP A 604 -4.62 -0.24 13.73
N SER A 605 -4.00 -0.16 12.55
CA SER A 605 -4.64 0.41 11.37
C SER A 605 -5.65 -0.53 10.68
N LEU A 606 -5.77 -1.79 11.14
CA LEU A 606 -6.79 -2.74 10.68
C LEU A 606 -8.15 -2.50 11.33
N LEU A 607 -8.17 -1.82 12.49
CA LEU A 607 -9.38 -1.56 13.25
C LEU A 607 -10.02 -0.22 12.88
N SER A 608 -11.31 -0.27 12.59
CA SER A 608 -12.15 0.89 12.39
C SER A 608 -13.07 1.08 13.58
N TYR A 609 -13.25 2.33 14.02
CA TYR A 609 -14.16 2.67 15.11
C TYR A 609 -15.32 3.53 14.62
N LYS A 610 -16.41 3.53 15.39
CA LYS A 610 -17.58 4.38 15.21
C LYS A 610 -17.71 5.27 16.44
N LEU A 611 -17.67 6.57 16.24
CA LEU A 611 -17.84 7.58 17.28
C LEU A 611 -19.20 8.24 17.13
N GLU A 612 -20.09 8.03 18.08
CA GLU A 612 -21.39 8.70 18.14
C GLU A 612 -21.29 9.89 19.11
N THR A 613 -21.58 11.10 18.65
CA THR A 613 -21.55 12.28 19.53
C THR A 613 -22.95 12.83 19.76
N LYS A 614 -23.21 13.32 20.96
CA LYS A 614 -24.48 13.91 21.39
C LYS A 614 -24.19 15.14 22.26
N ILE A 615 -25.10 16.10 22.23
CA ILE A 615 -25.08 17.20 23.19
C ILE A 615 -25.50 16.65 24.55
N GLU A 616 -24.76 17.00 25.61
CA GLU A 616 -25.14 16.61 26.96
C GLU A 616 -26.47 17.27 27.36
N ALA A 617 -27.33 16.54 28.08
CA ALA A 617 -28.67 17.00 28.46
C ALA A 617 -28.68 18.33 29.25
N SER A 618 -27.57 18.67 29.93
CA SER A 618 -27.41 19.95 30.62
C SER A 618 -27.46 21.17 29.69
N ASN A 619 -27.18 20.99 28.39
CA ASN A 619 -27.13 22.08 27.41
C ASN A 619 -28.38 22.18 26.54
N GLU A 620 -29.48 21.52 26.89
CA GLU A 620 -30.72 21.60 26.11
C GLU A 620 -31.25 23.04 25.94
N GLY A 621 -30.73 24.01 26.70
CA GLY A 621 -31.01 25.44 26.54
C GLY A 621 -30.22 26.17 25.44
N ILE A 622 -29.10 25.62 24.95
CA ILE A 622 -28.32 26.27 23.87
C ILE A 622 -28.87 25.75 22.55
N ALA A 623 -29.63 26.60 21.85
CA ALA A 623 -30.07 26.27 20.50
C ALA A 623 -28.83 26.08 19.61
N SER A 624 -28.76 24.96 18.89
CA SER A 624 -27.67 24.72 17.92
C SER A 624 -27.61 25.78 16.82
N GLU A 625 -28.64 26.62 16.69
CA GLU A 625 -28.73 27.79 15.82
C GLU A 625 -27.90 28.99 16.31
N GLU A 626 -27.59 29.07 17.59
CA GLU A 626 -26.88 30.20 18.19
C GLU A 626 -25.37 29.94 18.39
N THR A 627 -24.88 28.76 18.03
CA THR A 627 -23.46 28.42 18.20
C THR A 627 -22.60 29.11 17.14
N LEU A 628 -21.50 29.75 17.57
CA LEU A 628 -20.52 30.42 16.71
C LEU A 628 -20.04 29.55 15.54
N PHE A 629 -19.80 28.27 15.81
CA PHE A 629 -19.48 27.26 14.81
C PHE A 629 -20.02 25.92 15.27
N GLN A 630 -20.17 24.97 14.34
CA GLN A 630 -20.55 23.60 14.70
C GLN A 630 -19.31 22.86 15.21
N PRO A 631 -19.35 22.14 16.34
CA PRO A 631 -18.19 21.41 16.84
C PRO A 631 -17.66 20.42 15.79
N PHE A 632 -16.34 20.24 15.80
CA PHE A 632 -15.64 19.41 14.83
C PHE A 632 -14.43 18.72 15.46
N ILE A 633 -13.91 17.69 14.80
CA ILE A 633 -12.81 16.86 15.32
C ILE A 633 -11.67 16.82 14.30
N ARG A 634 -10.46 17.08 14.77
CA ARG A 634 -9.24 16.64 14.08
C ARG A 634 -8.85 15.27 14.61
N GLN A 635 -8.98 14.25 13.78
CA GLN A 635 -8.43 12.93 14.04
C GLN A 635 -7.01 12.88 13.48
N TRP A 636 -6.01 12.51 14.28
CA TRP A 636 -4.63 12.48 13.80
C TRP A 636 -3.76 11.41 14.46
N VAL A 637 -2.64 11.12 13.80
CA VAL A 637 -1.53 10.30 14.32
C VAL A 637 -0.20 11.01 14.06
N TYR A 638 0.78 10.79 14.93
CA TYR A 638 2.05 11.51 14.88
C TYR A 638 2.93 11.09 13.69
N GLU A 639 3.01 9.80 13.39
CA GLU A 639 3.82 9.28 12.29
C GLU A 639 3.15 8.00 11.73
N PRO A 640 2.93 7.89 10.40
CA PRO A 640 3.19 8.87 9.35
C PRO A 640 2.12 9.99 9.37
N PHE A 641 2.53 11.27 9.30
CA PHE A 641 1.69 12.46 9.55
C PHE A 641 0.30 12.45 8.84
N GLU A 642 -0.70 11.89 9.51
CA GLU A 642 -2.09 11.81 9.03
C GLU A 642 -2.98 12.66 9.93
N SER A 643 -3.69 13.63 9.32
CA SER A 643 -4.78 14.36 9.93
C SER A 643 -6.03 14.20 9.07
N LYS A 644 -7.20 14.07 9.72
CA LYS A 644 -8.53 14.02 9.10
C LYS A 644 -9.46 14.90 9.89
N TRP A 645 -10.41 15.52 9.20
CA TRP A 645 -11.33 16.48 9.81
C TRP A 645 -12.78 15.98 9.69
N HIS A 646 -13.43 15.81 10.84
CA HIS A 646 -14.84 15.45 10.94
C HIS A 646 -15.64 16.69 11.31
N LEU A 647 -16.47 17.18 10.38
CA LEU A 647 -17.21 18.43 10.54
C LEU A 647 -18.64 18.21 11.03
N ASN A 648 -19.20 19.23 11.68
CA ASN A 648 -20.60 19.28 12.11
C ASN A 648 -21.01 17.98 12.82
N ILE A 649 -20.36 17.69 13.96
CA ILE A 649 -20.44 16.37 14.59
C ILE A 649 -21.72 16.13 15.40
N ILE A 650 -22.48 17.20 15.69
CA ILE A 650 -23.65 17.15 16.58
C ILE A 650 -24.64 16.07 16.14
N ASN A 651 -24.93 15.12 17.04
CA ASN A 651 -25.87 14.02 16.83
C ASN A 651 -25.53 13.16 15.59
N LYS A 652 -24.26 13.13 15.18
CA LYS A 652 -23.77 12.29 14.07
C LYS A 652 -22.94 11.10 14.56
N SER A 653 -22.94 10.09 13.70
CA SER A 653 -22.08 8.92 13.78
C SER A 653 -20.91 9.12 12.81
N LEU A 654 -19.70 9.13 13.34
CA LEU A 654 -18.47 9.33 12.59
C LEU A 654 -17.70 8.01 12.48
N ASP A 655 -17.08 7.78 11.34
CA ASP A 655 -16.22 6.61 11.10
C ASP A 655 -14.76 7.02 11.33
N ILE A 656 -14.08 6.37 12.28
CA ILE A 656 -12.70 6.66 12.67
C ILE A 656 -11.78 5.56 12.12
N ASN A 657 -10.96 5.91 11.12
CA ASN A 657 -9.98 5.02 10.47
C ASN A 657 -8.61 5.70 10.43
N MET A 658 -7.53 4.99 10.76
CA MET A 658 -6.18 5.56 10.82
C MET A 658 -5.15 4.70 10.09
N HIS A 659 -4.10 5.34 9.57
CA HIS A 659 -2.88 4.71 9.08
C HIS A 659 -1.79 4.92 10.13
N ASN A 660 -1.35 3.84 10.76
CA ASN A 660 -0.48 3.90 11.93
C ASN A 660 0.35 2.62 11.98
N VAL A 661 0.07 1.69 12.89
CA VAL A 661 0.78 0.41 12.91
C VAL A 661 0.15 -0.55 11.90
N ALA A 662 0.79 -0.69 10.74
CA ALA A 662 0.35 -1.57 9.67
C ALA A 662 1.14 -2.90 9.60
N PRO A 663 0.52 -3.99 9.12
CA PRO A 663 1.21 -5.25 8.89
C PRO A 663 2.41 -5.11 7.95
N PHE A 664 3.51 -5.80 8.27
CA PHE A 664 4.75 -5.86 7.46
C PHE A 664 5.56 -4.57 7.34
N ILE A 665 5.11 -3.45 7.91
CA ILE A 665 5.79 -2.16 7.85
C ILE A 665 6.74 -1.99 9.05
N PRO A 666 7.97 -1.49 8.83
CA PRO A 666 8.87 -1.12 9.93
C PRO A 666 8.24 -0.03 10.79
N LEU A 667 8.35 -0.18 12.11
CA LEU A 667 7.77 0.75 13.08
C LEU A 667 8.87 1.22 14.03
N ASN A 668 8.99 2.53 14.25
CA ASN A 668 9.77 3.07 15.36
C ASN A 668 8.97 2.89 16.67
N GLU A 669 9.45 1.98 17.53
CA GLU A 669 8.80 1.61 18.79
C GLU A 669 8.98 2.65 19.90
N SER A 670 9.85 3.64 19.72
CA SER A 670 10.09 4.70 20.71
C SER A 670 9.05 5.84 20.64
N GLU A 671 8.38 6.01 19.50
CA GLU A 671 7.42 7.09 19.26
C GLU A 671 6.00 6.69 19.67
N PRO A 672 5.19 7.60 20.24
CA PRO A 672 3.81 7.32 20.61
C PRO A 672 2.97 7.03 19.36
N ARG A 673 2.24 5.91 19.38
CA ARG A 673 1.33 5.50 18.31
C ARG A 673 -0.14 5.68 18.68
N SER A 674 -0.46 6.53 19.63
CA SER A 674 -1.84 6.77 20.07
C SER A 674 -2.69 7.38 18.95
N LEU A 675 -3.93 6.90 18.78
CA LEU A 675 -4.96 7.66 18.09
C LEU A 675 -5.25 8.93 18.89
N GLN A 676 -5.19 10.08 18.23
CA GLN A 676 -5.50 11.37 18.84
C GLN A 676 -6.77 11.95 18.22
N LEU A 677 -7.68 12.43 19.07
CA LEU A 677 -8.88 13.16 18.65
C LEU A 677 -8.89 14.53 19.33
N SER A 678 -8.60 15.59 18.58
CA SER A 678 -8.77 16.97 19.04
C SER A 678 -10.19 17.44 18.75
N PHE A 679 -11.00 17.64 19.79
CA PHE A 679 -12.34 18.20 19.70
C PHE A 679 -12.27 19.72 19.79
N PHE A 680 -12.81 20.39 18.78
CA PHE A 680 -13.03 21.83 18.79
C PHE A 680 -14.48 22.11 19.14
N ILE A 681 -14.70 22.71 20.32
CA ILE A 681 -16.03 22.87 20.91
C ILE A 681 -16.28 24.36 21.16
N PRO A 682 -17.43 24.91 20.75
CA PRO A 682 -17.77 26.29 21.08
C PRO A 682 -17.90 26.46 22.61
N PRO A 683 -17.45 27.59 23.17
CA PRO A 683 -17.55 27.84 24.62
C PRO A 683 -18.98 27.67 25.13
N GLY A 684 -19.13 27.00 26.29
CA GLY A 684 -20.42 26.77 26.94
C GLY A 684 -21.18 25.51 26.49
N MET A 685 -20.68 24.77 25.49
CA MET A 685 -21.25 23.49 25.07
C MET A 685 -20.47 22.31 25.64
N SER A 686 -21.14 21.36 26.29
CA SER A 686 -20.61 20.03 26.61
C SER A 686 -21.16 18.93 25.70
N LEU A 687 -20.31 17.96 25.38
CA LEU A 687 -20.58 16.85 24.47
C LEU A 687 -20.32 15.51 25.16
N GLU A 688 -21.20 14.54 24.90
CA GLU A 688 -20.95 13.12 25.18
C GLU A 688 -20.57 12.43 23.87
N ALA A 689 -19.46 11.68 23.87
CA ALA A 689 -19.03 10.89 22.72
C ALA A 689 -18.87 9.42 23.11
N LYS A 690 -19.48 8.51 22.33
CA LYS A 690 -19.42 7.06 22.55
C LYS A 690 -18.67 6.38 21.40
N MET A 691 -17.56 5.72 21.73
CA MET A 691 -16.75 4.96 20.79
C MET A 691 -17.14 3.46 20.82
N THR A 692 -17.32 2.87 19.64
CA THR A 692 -17.56 1.43 19.43
C THR A 692 -16.76 0.90 18.24
N ILE A 693 -16.61 -0.41 18.07
CA ILE A 693 -15.93 -0.98 16.89
C ILE A 693 -16.86 -0.98 15.67
N ASN A 694 -16.40 -0.44 14.55
CA ASN A 694 -17.08 -0.53 13.26
C ASN A 694 -16.63 -1.80 12.50
N TRP A 695 -17.34 -2.90 12.71
CA TRP A 695 -17.03 -4.18 12.06
C TRP A 695 -17.15 -4.13 10.53
N SER A 696 -18.07 -3.33 9.98
CA SER A 696 -18.26 -3.25 8.53
C SER A 696 -17.02 -2.66 7.83
N LEU A 697 -16.46 -1.59 8.39
CA LEU A 697 -15.25 -0.97 7.85
C LEU A 697 -14.01 -1.78 8.18
N THR A 698 -13.91 -2.33 9.41
CA THR A 698 -12.81 -3.24 9.80
C THR A 698 -12.69 -4.40 8.80
N LEU A 699 -13.81 -5.05 8.46
CA LEU A 699 -13.86 -6.14 7.49
C LEU A 699 -13.48 -5.70 6.06
N LYS A 700 -13.88 -4.49 5.64
CA LYS A 700 -13.48 -3.91 4.35
C LYS A 700 -11.96 -3.73 4.26
N MET A 701 -11.32 -3.27 5.34
CA MET A 701 -9.88 -3.05 5.38
C MET A 701 -9.04 -4.32 5.26
N LEU A 702 -9.55 -5.47 5.73
CA LEU A 702 -8.84 -6.75 5.65
C LEU A 702 -8.56 -7.20 4.21
N PHE A 703 -9.52 -6.99 3.29
CA PHE A 703 -9.39 -7.47 1.91
C PHE A 703 -8.24 -6.78 1.17
N ILE A 704 -8.12 -5.46 1.31
CA ILE A 704 -7.10 -4.64 0.63
C ILE A 704 -5.69 -5.04 1.08
N ARG A 705 -5.49 -5.27 2.38
CA ARG A 705 -4.16 -5.51 2.98
C ARG A 705 -3.64 -6.94 2.86
N TYR A 706 -4.53 -7.93 2.82
CA TYR A 706 -4.15 -9.35 2.85
C TYR A 706 -4.42 -10.11 1.55
N ARG A 707 -4.54 -9.44 0.41
CA ARG A 707 -4.76 -10.07 -0.90
C ARG A 707 -3.76 -11.20 -1.24
N LEU A 708 -2.50 -11.06 -0.80
CA LEU A 708 -1.45 -12.07 -1.03
C LEU A 708 -1.65 -13.35 -0.19
N ALA A 709 -2.41 -13.27 0.91
CA ALA A 709 -2.77 -14.45 1.72
C ALA A 709 -3.63 -15.44 0.91
N LEU A 710 -4.39 -14.96 -0.09
CA LEU A 710 -5.20 -15.80 -0.99
C LEU A 710 -4.36 -16.76 -1.84
N ALA A 711 -3.07 -16.49 -2.06
CA ALA A 711 -2.17 -17.43 -2.70
C ALA A 711 -1.47 -18.32 -1.65
N SER A 712 -0.99 -17.71 -0.57
CA SER A 712 -0.13 -18.38 0.41
C SER A 712 -0.84 -19.43 1.28
N PHE A 713 -2.00 -19.07 1.86
CA PHE A 713 -2.71 -19.94 2.79
C PHE A 713 -3.29 -21.19 2.13
N PRO A 714 -3.92 -21.10 0.93
CA PRO A 714 -4.35 -22.29 0.20
C PRO A 714 -3.21 -23.27 -0.08
N VAL A 715 -2.03 -22.79 -0.49
CA VAL A 715 -0.86 -23.67 -0.69
C VAL A 715 -0.45 -24.36 0.60
N ALA A 716 -0.44 -23.66 1.74
CA ALA A 716 -0.13 -24.26 3.04
C ALA A 716 -1.11 -25.40 3.39
N PHE A 717 -2.42 -25.18 3.22
CA PHE A 717 -3.43 -26.20 3.51
C PHE A 717 -3.38 -27.38 2.53
N ILE A 718 -3.12 -27.13 1.24
CA ILE A 718 -2.96 -28.20 0.24
C ILE A 718 -1.72 -29.04 0.55
N ALA A 719 -0.59 -28.41 0.90
CA ALA A 719 0.62 -29.10 1.31
C ALA A 719 0.39 -29.95 2.57
N LEU A 720 -0.36 -29.42 3.55
CA LEU A 720 -0.76 -30.18 4.73
C LEU A 720 -1.60 -31.41 4.37
N VAL A 721 -2.59 -31.26 3.48
CA VAL A 721 -3.40 -32.39 3.00
C VAL A 721 -2.54 -33.42 2.28
N LEU A 722 -1.62 -33.01 1.41
CA LEU A 722 -0.69 -33.91 0.71
C LEU A 722 0.20 -34.68 1.70
N SER A 723 0.69 -34.05 2.76
CA SER A 723 1.48 -34.74 3.78
C SER A 723 0.71 -35.90 4.43
N TYR A 724 -0.60 -35.70 4.72
CA TYR A 724 -1.47 -36.74 5.25
C TYR A 724 -1.84 -37.80 4.21
N GLN A 725 -2.10 -37.40 2.97
CA GLN A 725 -2.40 -38.35 1.89
C GLN A 725 -1.22 -39.29 1.65
N PHE A 726 0.00 -38.78 1.57
CA PHE A 726 1.21 -39.60 1.44
C PHE A 726 1.46 -40.48 2.68
N TYR A 727 1.20 -39.96 3.90
CA TYR A 727 1.30 -40.75 5.12
C TYR A 727 0.38 -41.98 5.08
N TRP A 728 -0.88 -41.79 4.68
CA TRP A 728 -1.85 -42.88 4.59
C TRP A 728 -1.58 -43.80 3.42
N TYR A 729 -1.22 -43.25 2.26
CA TYR A 729 -0.85 -44.03 1.09
C TYR A 729 0.34 -44.97 1.35
N ASN A 730 1.36 -44.49 2.06
CA ASN A 730 2.51 -45.31 2.48
C ASN A 730 2.16 -46.37 3.54
N LYS A 731 1.03 -46.21 4.24
CA LYS A 731 0.57 -47.15 5.28
C LYS A 731 -0.42 -48.19 4.76
N THR A 732 -1.30 -47.83 3.83
CA THR A 732 -2.43 -48.67 3.40
C THR A 732 -2.44 -48.96 1.91
N SER A 733 -1.53 -48.36 1.13
CA SER A 733 -1.53 -48.37 -0.34
C SER A 733 -2.81 -47.80 -0.98
N GLU A 734 -3.60 -47.06 -0.21
CA GLU A 734 -4.78 -46.31 -0.67
C GLU A 734 -4.50 -44.81 -0.55
N PHE A 735 -4.67 -44.05 -1.63
CA PHE A 735 -4.47 -42.60 -1.65
C PHE A 735 -5.83 -41.91 -1.45
N PRO A 736 -6.13 -41.39 -0.25
CA PRO A 736 -7.46 -40.86 0.07
C PRO A 736 -7.74 -39.57 -0.71
N SER A 737 -9.02 -39.27 -0.93
CA SER A 737 -9.43 -38.04 -1.63
C SER A 737 -9.07 -36.79 -0.82
N PHE A 738 -8.92 -35.66 -1.51
CA PHE A 738 -8.62 -34.36 -0.88
C PHE A 738 -9.66 -34.01 0.20
N ASP A 739 -10.95 -34.08 -0.13
CA ASP A 739 -12.04 -33.74 0.77
C ASP A 739 -12.10 -34.64 2.02
N SER A 740 -11.85 -35.95 1.85
CA SER A 740 -11.87 -36.89 2.97
C SER A 740 -10.69 -36.65 3.92
N THR A 741 -9.52 -36.33 3.37
CA THR A 741 -8.31 -36.04 4.15
C THR A 741 -8.42 -34.71 4.87
N LEU A 742 -8.87 -33.65 4.19
CA LEU A 742 -9.12 -32.35 4.82
C LEU A 742 -10.19 -32.46 5.91
N GLY A 743 -11.26 -33.21 5.66
CA GLY A 743 -12.29 -33.49 6.68
C GLY A 743 -11.76 -34.27 7.89
N TYR A 744 -10.84 -35.21 7.68
CA TYR A 744 -10.15 -35.91 8.76
C TYR A 744 -9.27 -34.96 9.58
N ILE A 745 -8.45 -34.14 8.93
CA ILE A 745 -7.58 -33.15 9.59
C ILE A 745 -8.41 -32.20 10.43
N LEU A 746 -9.48 -31.61 9.87
CA LEU A 746 -10.37 -30.69 10.58
C LEU A 746 -11.05 -31.36 11.78
N ARG A 747 -11.46 -32.62 11.66
CA ARG A 747 -12.10 -33.33 12.77
C ARG A 747 -11.13 -33.70 13.88
N LYS A 748 -9.94 -34.18 13.53
CA LYS A 748 -8.96 -34.69 14.51
C LYS A 748 -8.11 -33.58 15.11
N HIS A 749 -7.71 -32.61 14.30
CA HIS A 749 -6.76 -31.56 14.63
C HIS A 749 -7.36 -30.15 14.54
N GLY A 750 -8.65 -29.99 14.25
CA GLY A 750 -9.28 -28.66 14.09
C GLY A 750 -9.14 -27.74 15.30
N ILE A 751 -9.23 -28.27 16.53
CA ILE A 751 -9.01 -27.49 17.77
C ILE A 751 -7.56 -27.01 17.85
N LEU A 752 -6.59 -27.89 17.53
CA LEU A 752 -5.17 -27.51 17.48
C LEU A 752 -4.94 -26.46 16.40
N MET A 753 -5.51 -26.63 15.20
CA MET A 753 -5.41 -25.67 14.11
C MET A 753 -5.97 -24.30 14.51
N PHE A 754 -7.11 -24.26 15.22
CA PHE A 754 -7.69 -23.03 15.75
C PHE A 754 -6.71 -22.30 16.67
N PHE A 755 -6.14 -23.00 17.66
CA PHE A 755 -5.15 -22.40 18.55
C PHE A 755 -3.86 -22.00 17.81
N THR A 756 -3.40 -22.76 16.82
CA THR A 756 -2.22 -22.37 16.03
C THR A 756 -2.46 -21.13 15.19
N LEU A 757 -3.64 -21.00 14.57
CA LEU A 757 -4.00 -19.83 13.76
C LEU A 757 -4.11 -18.56 14.63
N PHE A 758 -4.64 -18.69 15.85
CA PHE A 758 -4.73 -17.59 16.80
C PHE A 758 -3.37 -17.24 17.43
N LEU A 759 -2.63 -18.23 17.94
CA LEU A 759 -1.37 -17.99 18.65
C LEU A 759 -0.19 -17.71 17.71
N ALA A 760 -0.33 -17.90 16.39
CA ALA A 760 0.74 -17.62 15.44
C ALA A 760 1.19 -16.15 15.49
N SER A 761 0.27 -15.18 15.44
CA SER A 761 0.65 -13.76 15.44
C SER A 761 1.43 -13.34 16.69
N PRO A 762 0.99 -13.64 17.93
CA PRO A 762 1.76 -13.29 19.13
C PRO A 762 3.09 -14.02 19.22
N VAL A 763 3.13 -15.29 18.81
CA VAL A 763 4.36 -16.10 18.83
C VAL A 763 5.39 -15.51 17.87
N VAL A 764 5.02 -15.18 16.63
CA VAL A 764 5.96 -14.57 15.66
C VAL A 764 6.26 -13.10 15.94
N ASN A 765 5.46 -12.42 16.76
CA ASN A 765 5.76 -11.07 17.21
C ASN A 765 6.82 -11.03 18.34
N ASN A 766 7.11 -12.17 18.98
CA ASN A 766 8.17 -12.24 19.98
C ASN A 766 9.56 -12.06 19.33
N LYS A 767 10.34 -11.09 19.82
CA LYS A 767 11.67 -10.76 19.26
C LYS A 767 12.64 -11.96 19.23
N LEU A 768 12.59 -12.86 20.22
CA LEU A 768 13.41 -14.08 20.24
C LEU A 768 13.00 -15.04 19.11
N VAL A 769 11.69 -15.23 18.93
CA VAL A 769 11.16 -16.08 17.86
C VAL A 769 11.50 -15.51 16.49
N GLN A 770 11.42 -14.18 16.31
CA GLN A 770 11.82 -13.52 15.07
C GLN A 770 13.30 -13.75 14.73
N ARG A 771 14.20 -13.73 15.73
CA ARG A 771 15.62 -14.04 15.53
C ARG A 771 15.82 -15.49 15.07
N ILE A 772 15.07 -16.42 15.65
CA ILE A 772 15.11 -17.84 15.26
C ILE A 772 14.56 -18.02 13.84
N LEU A 773 13.42 -17.41 13.52
CA LEU A 773 12.83 -17.45 12.17
C LEU A 773 13.78 -16.84 11.14
N TYR A 774 14.41 -15.71 11.46
CA TYR A 774 15.43 -15.11 10.61
C TYR A 774 16.61 -16.04 10.33
N LEU A 775 17.13 -16.73 11.36
CA LEU A 775 18.22 -17.70 11.20
C LEU A 775 17.81 -18.89 10.31
N LEU A 776 16.53 -19.26 10.35
CA LEU A 776 15.94 -20.34 9.56
C LEU A 776 15.40 -19.88 8.20
N ASP A 777 15.46 -18.58 7.88
CA ASP A 777 14.90 -18.03 6.64
C ASP A 777 15.77 -18.46 5.44
N PRO A 778 15.29 -19.34 4.56
CA PRO A 778 16.07 -19.80 3.41
C PRO A 778 16.27 -18.70 2.36
N VAL A 779 15.44 -17.65 2.38
CA VAL A 779 15.47 -16.57 1.40
C VAL A 779 16.50 -15.50 1.78
N GLY A 780 16.67 -15.24 3.08
CA GLY A 780 17.64 -14.26 3.59
C GLY A 780 17.35 -12.82 3.17
N LEU A 781 16.08 -12.47 2.90
CA LEU A 781 15.66 -11.11 2.53
C LEU A 781 14.88 -10.40 3.63
N ASN A 782 14.37 -11.11 4.63
CA ASN A 782 13.56 -10.53 5.71
C ASN A 782 14.47 -10.18 6.89
N TYR A 783 14.88 -8.92 7.03
CA TYR A 783 15.76 -8.48 8.13
C TYR A 783 14.96 -7.70 9.20
N PRO A 784 14.28 -8.37 10.14
CA PRO A 784 13.39 -7.71 11.11
C PRO A 784 14.10 -6.72 12.05
N PHE A 785 15.41 -6.87 12.23
CA PHE A 785 16.25 -6.05 13.14
C PHE A 785 17.23 -5.11 12.43
N LEU A 786 17.09 -4.92 11.11
CA LEU A 786 18.05 -4.11 10.33
C LEU A 786 18.22 -2.69 10.87
N LEU A 787 17.14 -2.10 11.39
CA LEU A 787 17.10 -0.74 11.92
C LEU A 787 16.94 -0.73 13.45
N SER A 788 17.39 -1.79 14.12
CA SER A 788 17.30 -1.88 15.59
C SER A 788 18.05 -0.76 16.29
N GLU A 789 19.12 -0.21 15.70
CA GLU A 789 19.84 0.96 16.23
C GLU A 789 18.98 2.24 16.25
N ARG A 790 17.99 2.32 15.34
CA ARG A 790 17.01 3.42 15.27
C ARG A 790 15.69 3.06 15.96
N ASN A 791 15.67 2.04 16.82
CA ASN A 791 14.47 1.49 17.48
C ASN A 791 13.36 1.08 16.49
N MET A 792 13.72 0.77 15.24
CA MET A 792 12.79 0.36 14.20
C MET A 792 12.82 -1.14 14.01
N HIS A 793 11.66 -1.77 14.14
CA HIS A 793 11.47 -3.21 13.99
C HIS A 793 10.39 -3.49 12.96
N ALA A 794 10.50 -4.58 12.20
CA ALA A 794 9.49 -5.00 11.22
C ALA A 794 9.06 -6.44 11.47
N ASN A 795 7.75 -6.72 11.40
CA ASN A 795 7.22 -8.07 11.51
C ASN A 795 6.84 -8.62 10.12
N PHE A 796 7.75 -9.39 9.52
CA PHE A 796 7.58 -9.95 8.19
C PHE A 796 6.83 -11.30 8.18
N TYR A 797 6.56 -11.88 9.34
CA TYR A 797 6.13 -13.27 9.47
C TYR A 797 4.61 -13.42 9.67
N TYR A 798 4.08 -14.54 9.19
CA TYR A 798 2.66 -14.89 9.20
C TYR A 798 1.79 -13.78 8.58
N LEU A 799 0.97 -13.10 9.39
CA LEU A 799 0.12 -11.99 8.98
C LEU A 799 0.73 -10.61 9.31
N GLY A 800 1.93 -10.54 9.89
CA GLY A 800 2.57 -9.28 10.28
C GLY A 800 1.84 -8.49 11.37
N ILE A 801 0.85 -9.08 12.03
CA ILE A 801 0.02 -8.46 13.06
C ILE A 801 0.81 -8.38 14.37
N ARG A 802 0.72 -7.23 15.04
CA ARG A 802 1.35 -7.00 16.36
C ARG A 802 0.36 -7.09 17.52
N ASP A 803 -0.90 -6.71 17.31
CA ASP A 803 -1.93 -6.75 18.35
C ASP A 803 -2.45 -8.18 18.59
N TRP A 804 -2.59 -8.53 19.86
CA TRP A 804 -3.19 -9.80 20.26
C TRP A 804 -4.67 -9.87 19.87
N PHE A 805 -5.42 -8.77 19.98
CA PHE A 805 -6.85 -8.75 19.65
C PHE A 805 -7.09 -9.08 18.16
N MET A 806 -6.25 -8.53 17.28
CA MET A 806 -6.26 -8.81 15.84
C MET A 806 -5.77 -10.22 15.46
N SER A 807 -5.25 -11.01 16.40
CA SER A 807 -4.80 -12.39 16.12
C SER A 807 -5.96 -13.32 15.70
N THR A 808 -7.21 -12.94 16.00
CA THR A 808 -8.42 -13.63 15.52
C THR A 808 -8.56 -13.66 14.00
N ILE A 809 -7.94 -12.71 13.28
CA ILE A 809 -7.91 -12.66 11.81
C ILE A 809 -7.28 -13.93 11.24
N GLY A 810 -6.29 -14.52 11.92
CA GLY A 810 -5.69 -15.78 11.52
C GLY A 810 -6.69 -16.93 11.41
N ILE A 811 -7.63 -17.01 12.36
CA ILE A 811 -8.72 -18.00 12.35
C ILE A 811 -9.64 -17.73 11.15
N LEU A 812 -10.02 -16.47 10.92
CA LEU A 812 -10.88 -16.08 9.80
C LEU A 812 -10.28 -16.53 8.45
N PHE A 813 -9.00 -16.23 8.21
CA PHE A 813 -8.31 -16.68 6.98
C PHE A 813 -8.19 -18.20 6.88
N GLY A 814 -8.00 -18.91 7.99
CA GLY A 814 -8.02 -20.38 8.01
C GLY A 814 -9.37 -20.94 7.57
N VAL A 815 -10.47 -20.41 8.11
CA VAL A 815 -11.84 -20.82 7.76
C VAL A 815 -12.17 -20.47 6.30
N MET A 816 -11.82 -19.25 5.85
CA MET A 816 -11.96 -18.86 4.44
C MET A 816 -11.16 -19.77 3.51
N THR A 817 -9.94 -20.15 3.88
CA THR A 817 -9.10 -21.06 3.10
C THR A 817 -9.77 -22.42 2.93
N VAL A 818 -10.35 -22.98 3.99
CA VAL A 818 -11.14 -24.22 3.89
C VAL A 818 -12.35 -24.05 2.97
N GLY A 819 -13.06 -22.92 3.06
CA GLY A 819 -14.18 -22.58 2.17
C GLY A 819 -13.77 -22.50 0.70
N LEU A 820 -12.68 -21.78 0.41
CA LEU A 820 -12.13 -21.61 -0.93
C LEU A 820 -11.67 -22.94 -1.53
N LEU A 821 -10.90 -23.73 -0.77
CA LEU A 821 -10.42 -25.04 -1.23
C LEU A 821 -11.58 -26.02 -1.47
N ALA A 822 -12.60 -26.01 -0.61
CA ALA A 822 -13.80 -26.81 -0.81
C ALA A 822 -14.61 -26.37 -2.03
N LEU A 823 -14.70 -25.07 -2.30
CA LEU A 823 -15.34 -24.53 -3.49
C LEU A 823 -14.62 -24.99 -4.76
N VAL A 824 -13.30 -24.82 -4.82
CA VAL A 824 -12.48 -25.27 -5.97
C VAL A 824 -12.55 -26.79 -6.14
N SER A 825 -12.47 -27.57 -5.05
CA SER A 825 -12.62 -29.03 -5.07
C SER A 825 -13.99 -29.46 -5.61
N LYS A 826 -15.08 -28.78 -5.22
CA LYS A 826 -16.43 -29.04 -5.77
C LYS A 826 -16.56 -28.64 -7.23
N ILE A 827 -15.94 -27.55 -7.67
CA ILE A 827 -15.90 -27.16 -9.09
C ILE A 827 -15.19 -28.26 -9.89
N PHE A 828 -14.05 -28.72 -9.41
CA PHE A 828 -13.30 -29.85 -9.99
C PHE A 828 -14.16 -31.11 -10.11
N GLY A 829 -14.84 -31.53 -9.04
CA GLY A 829 -15.76 -32.67 -9.08
C GLY A 829 -16.97 -32.47 -10.00
N SER A 830 -17.50 -31.25 -10.10
CA SER A 830 -18.60 -30.91 -11.01
C SER A 830 -18.17 -30.98 -12.47
N LEU A 831 -16.97 -30.50 -12.77
CA LEU A 831 -16.35 -30.62 -14.10
C LEU A 831 -16.09 -32.08 -14.45
N GLU A 832 -15.61 -32.89 -13.50
CA GLU A 832 -15.43 -34.33 -13.69
C GLU A 832 -16.75 -35.01 -14.10
N ILE A 833 -17.83 -34.78 -13.35
CA ILE A 833 -19.16 -35.32 -13.64
C ILE A 833 -19.65 -34.84 -15.03
N LEU A 834 -19.46 -33.56 -15.34
CA LEU A 834 -19.84 -32.99 -16.64
C LEU A 834 -19.08 -33.65 -17.79
N VAL A 835 -17.77 -33.87 -17.67
CA VAL A 835 -16.96 -34.54 -18.71
C VAL A 835 -17.43 -35.99 -18.88
N ILE A 836 -17.66 -36.74 -17.79
CA ILE A 836 -18.17 -38.11 -17.87
C ILE A 836 -19.56 -38.15 -18.52
N PHE A 837 -20.43 -37.21 -18.18
CA PHE A 837 -21.76 -37.07 -18.77
C PHE A 837 -21.69 -36.78 -20.28
N LEU A 838 -20.84 -35.84 -20.69
CA LEU A 838 -20.61 -35.50 -22.10
C LEU A 838 -20.02 -36.68 -22.87
N GLN A 839 -19.07 -37.42 -22.28
CA GLN A 839 -18.50 -38.62 -22.90
C GLN A 839 -19.56 -39.71 -23.07
N ARG A 840 -20.42 -39.95 -22.08
CA ARG A 840 -21.53 -40.91 -22.20
C ARG A 840 -22.53 -40.51 -23.28
N LYS A 841 -22.83 -39.22 -23.41
CA LYS A 841 -23.73 -38.67 -24.44
C LYS A 841 -23.13 -38.79 -25.85
N LEU A 842 -21.82 -38.52 -25.99
CA LEU A 842 -21.08 -38.69 -27.24
C LEU A 842 -20.91 -40.17 -27.62
N SER A 843 -20.61 -41.04 -26.66
CA SER A 843 -20.41 -42.48 -26.89
C SER A 843 -21.72 -43.21 -27.18
N LYS A 844 -22.88 -42.74 -26.70
CA LYS A 844 -24.19 -43.29 -27.12
C LYS A 844 -24.47 -43.15 -28.62
N LYS A 845 -23.69 -42.32 -29.34
CA LYS A 845 -23.77 -42.20 -30.81
C LYS A 845 -22.83 -43.17 -31.54
N ASN A 846 -21.85 -43.75 -30.85
CA ASN A 846 -20.90 -44.73 -31.37
C ASN A 846 -20.89 -45.97 -30.44
N THR A 847 -21.84 -46.87 -30.65
CA THR A 847 -21.87 -48.21 -30.03
C THR A 847 -20.80 -49.09 -30.67
N GLU A 848 -19.58 -49.00 -30.15
CA GLU A 848 -18.62 -50.11 -30.18
C GLU A 848 -18.10 -50.31 -28.75
N ASP A 849 -18.30 -51.52 -28.23
CA ASP A 849 -17.88 -51.97 -26.91
C ASP A 849 -16.34 -51.90 -26.80
N LYS A 850 -15.82 -50.77 -26.32
CA LYS A 850 -14.42 -50.69 -25.90
C LYS A 850 -14.26 -51.46 -24.59
N GLU A 851 -13.62 -52.62 -24.70
CA GLU A 851 -13.19 -53.49 -23.59
C GLU A 851 -12.49 -52.69 -22.48
N ALA A 852 -12.78 -53.05 -21.23
CA ALA A 852 -12.11 -52.49 -20.07
C ALA A 852 -10.67 -53.01 -20.01
N PHE A 853 -9.71 -52.13 -19.71
CA PHE A 853 -8.32 -52.54 -19.53
C PHE A 853 -8.13 -53.09 -18.11
N ASP A 854 -7.57 -54.29 -17.99
CA ASP A 854 -7.32 -54.94 -16.70
C ASP A 854 -6.13 -54.38 -15.94
N THR A 855 -5.15 -53.84 -16.67
CA THR A 855 -3.93 -53.27 -16.09
C THR A 855 -3.51 -52.02 -16.85
N ILE A 856 -3.10 -50.98 -16.11
CA ILE A 856 -2.39 -49.85 -16.70
C ILE A 856 -1.03 -50.39 -17.15
N GLU A 857 -0.86 -50.64 -18.45
CA GLU A 857 0.49 -50.81 -18.99
C GLU A 857 1.24 -49.51 -18.79
N HIS A 858 2.23 -49.53 -17.90
CA HIS A 858 3.22 -48.47 -17.79
C HIS A 858 4.00 -48.41 -19.09
N LYS A 859 3.47 -47.66 -20.07
CA LYS A 859 4.20 -47.37 -21.30
C LYS A 859 5.44 -46.59 -20.89
N ALA A 860 6.61 -47.11 -21.25
CA ALA A 860 7.88 -46.40 -21.14
C ALA A 860 7.69 -44.97 -21.66
N TYR A 861 8.33 -44.00 -20.99
CA TYR A 861 8.24 -42.59 -21.34
C TYR A 861 8.57 -42.40 -22.83
N GLY A 862 7.52 -42.30 -23.65
CA GLY A 862 7.67 -42.46 -25.09
C GLY A 862 8.64 -41.44 -25.66
N LYS A 863 9.47 -41.84 -26.63
CA LYS A 863 10.48 -40.96 -27.27
C LYS A 863 9.89 -39.60 -27.66
N GLY A 864 8.65 -39.56 -28.16
CA GLY A 864 7.98 -38.30 -28.51
C GLY A 864 7.69 -37.37 -27.32
N ARG A 865 7.34 -37.89 -26.14
CA ARG A 865 7.15 -37.06 -24.93
C ARG A 865 8.48 -36.58 -24.37
N LEU A 866 9.52 -37.42 -24.41
CA LEU A 866 10.88 -37.01 -24.07
C LEU A 866 11.35 -35.87 -24.96
N MET A 867 11.17 -36.02 -26.28
CA MET A 867 11.47 -34.97 -27.24
C MET A 867 10.66 -33.70 -26.98
N ALA A 868 9.37 -33.80 -26.62
CA ALA A 868 8.54 -32.64 -26.31
C ALA A 868 9.00 -31.92 -25.02
N SER A 869 9.34 -32.66 -23.97
CA SER A 869 9.89 -32.09 -22.73
C SER A 869 11.26 -31.46 -22.97
N VAL A 870 12.16 -32.13 -23.71
CA VAL A 870 13.47 -31.57 -24.09
C VAL A 870 13.30 -30.31 -24.94
N LEU A 871 12.39 -30.31 -25.92
CA LEU A 871 12.08 -29.14 -26.73
C LEU A 871 11.53 -27.99 -25.88
N LEU A 872 10.64 -28.27 -24.92
CA LEU A 872 10.11 -27.26 -24.01
C LEU A 872 11.21 -26.68 -23.12
N LEU A 873 12.13 -27.51 -22.62
CA LEU A 873 13.29 -27.05 -21.85
C LEU A 873 14.26 -26.22 -22.68
N LEU A 874 14.49 -26.59 -23.95
CA LEU A 874 15.27 -25.77 -24.88
C LEU A 874 14.60 -24.42 -25.14
N LEU A 875 13.27 -24.39 -25.31
CA LEU A 875 12.54 -23.13 -25.42
C LEU A 875 12.69 -22.28 -24.15
N VAL A 876 12.67 -22.89 -22.96
CA VAL A 876 12.89 -22.16 -21.69
C VAL A 876 14.28 -21.56 -21.62
N PHE A 877 15.28 -22.29 -22.11
CA PHE A 877 16.66 -21.83 -22.10
C PHE A 877 16.89 -20.63 -23.03
N PHE A 878 16.25 -20.63 -24.20
CA PHE A 878 16.54 -19.63 -25.25
C PHE A 878 15.51 -18.50 -25.36
N HIS A 879 14.22 -18.74 -25.08
CA HIS A 879 13.16 -17.83 -25.53
C HIS A 879 12.04 -17.56 -24.54
N ILE A 880 11.59 -18.55 -23.77
CA ILE A 880 10.41 -18.40 -22.91
C ILE A 880 10.80 -18.46 -21.44
N PRO A 881 10.17 -17.68 -20.55
CA PRO A 881 10.38 -17.81 -19.12
C PRO A 881 9.86 -19.17 -18.62
N TYR A 882 10.49 -19.74 -17.60
CA TYR A 882 10.09 -21.04 -17.03
C TYR A 882 8.63 -21.06 -16.55
N GLN A 883 8.08 -19.91 -16.16
CA GLN A 883 6.68 -19.72 -15.78
C GLN A 883 5.71 -20.11 -16.91
N MET A 884 6.08 -19.85 -18.17
CA MET A 884 5.28 -20.28 -19.32
C MET A 884 5.27 -21.80 -19.45
N ALA A 885 6.42 -22.45 -19.24
CA ALA A 885 6.50 -23.91 -19.24
C ALA A 885 5.75 -24.54 -18.05
N PHE A 886 5.72 -23.85 -16.90
CA PHE A 886 4.88 -24.22 -15.75
C PHE A 886 3.39 -24.18 -16.12
N VAL A 887 2.90 -23.11 -16.76
CA VAL A 887 1.49 -23.02 -17.18
C VAL A 887 1.14 -24.04 -18.26
N ILE A 888 2.05 -24.33 -19.20
CA ILE A 888 1.89 -25.44 -20.14
C ILE A 888 1.77 -26.78 -19.39
N SER A 889 2.59 -26.99 -18.36
CA SER A 889 2.51 -28.19 -17.51
C SER A 889 1.19 -28.26 -16.73
N LEU A 890 0.69 -27.13 -16.22
CA LEU A 890 -0.64 -27.06 -15.60
C LEU A 890 -1.75 -27.47 -16.58
N VAL A 891 -1.71 -26.99 -17.82
CA VAL A 891 -2.68 -27.38 -18.87
C VAL A 891 -2.60 -28.89 -19.16
N ILE A 892 -1.39 -29.46 -19.23
CA ILE A 892 -1.19 -30.90 -19.39
C ILE A 892 -1.73 -31.66 -18.18
N GLN A 893 -1.56 -31.15 -16.95
CA GLN A 893 -2.10 -31.77 -15.74
C GLN A 893 -3.63 -31.74 -15.72
N ILE A 894 -4.28 -30.64 -16.16
CA ILE A 894 -5.74 -30.56 -16.34
C ILE A 894 -6.21 -31.64 -17.33
N ALA A 895 -5.56 -31.72 -18.50
CA ALA A 895 -5.88 -32.74 -19.50
C ALA A 895 -5.65 -34.16 -18.98
N THR A 896 -4.64 -34.36 -18.13
CA THR A 896 -4.35 -35.64 -17.49
C THR A 896 -5.46 -36.03 -16.51
N CYS A 897 -5.91 -35.11 -15.66
CA CYS A 897 -7.03 -35.36 -14.74
C CYS A 897 -8.31 -35.73 -15.49
N ILE A 898 -8.62 -35.01 -16.59
CA ILE A 898 -9.74 -35.33 -17.48
C ILE A 898 -9.57 -36.75 -18.06
N ARG A 899 -8.38 -37.10 -18.55
CA ARG A 899 -8.10 -38.44 -19.09
C ARG A 899 -8.28 -39.53 -18.03
N VAL A 900 -7.77 -39.34 -16.82
CA VAL A 900 -7.90 -40.28 -15.70
C VAL A 900 -9.37 -40.49 -15.32
N ALA A 901 -10.16 -39.43 -15.26
CA ALA A 901 -11.60 -39.52 -14.97
C ALA A 901 -12.35 -40.41 -15.99
N LEU A 902 -11.99 -40.29 -17.27
CA LEU A 902 -12.61 -41.03 -18.39
C LEU A 902 -12.07 -42.45 -18.59
N LEU A 903 -11.03 -42.88 -17.85
CA LEU A 903 -10.52 -44.25 -17.93
C LEU A 903 -11.56 -45.28 -17.46
N LYS A 904 -11.73 -46.36 -18.23
CA LYS A 904 -12.44 -47.58 -17.82
C LYS A 904 -11.40 -48.64 -17.44
N LEU A 905 -11.01 -48.63 -16.17
CA LEU A 905 -10.14 -49.65 -15.55
C LEU A 905 -10.98 -50.69 -14.83
N SER A 906 -10.58 -51.96 -14.87
CA SER A 906 -11.25 -53.01 -14.08
C SER A 906 -10.96 -52.86 -12.58
N ASN A 907 -9.74 -52.45 -12.22
CA ASN A 907 -9.34 -52.17 -10.85
C ASN A 907 -9.77 -50.75 -10.43
N ASN A 908 -10.87 -50.67 -9.67
CA ASN A 908 -11.43 -49.41 -9.20
C ASN A 908 -10.52 -48.71 -8.16
N GLU A 909 -9.75 -49.46 -7.36
CA GLU A 909 -8.86 -48.89 -6.34
C GLU A 909 -7.67 -48.15 -6.98
N GLN A 910 -7.03 -48.76 -7.99
CA GLN A 910 -5.95 -48.12 -8.74
C GLN A 910 -6.43 -46.85 -9.45
N LYS A 911 -7.61 -46.90 -10.08
CA LYS A 911 -8.22 -45.73 -10.71
C LYS A 911 -8.44 -44.61 -9.68
N LEU A 912 -8.99 -44.94 -8.52
CA LEU A 912 -9.31 -43.96 -7.48
C LEU A 912 -8.04 -43.32 -6.89
N ASN A 913 -7.01 -44.12 -6.64
CA ASN A 913 -5.71 -43.63 -6.16
C ASN A 913 -5.09 -42.63 -7.16
N LEU A 914 -5.04 -43.01 -8.43
CA LEU A 914 -4.49 -42.19 -9.50
C LEU A 914 -5.28 -40.88 -9.67
N LEU A 915 -6.61 -40.94 -9.57
CA LEU A 915 -7.48 -39.77 -9.65
C LEU A 915 -7.23 -38.83 -8.47
N ASN A 916 -7.29 -39.34 -7.23
CA ASN A 916 -7.13 -38.52 -6.02
C ASN A 916 -5.76 -37.83 -5.95
N TYR A 917 -4.68 -38.53 -6.33
CA TYR A 917 -3.34 -37.96 -6.43
C TYR A 917 -3.27 -36.83 -7.45
N ASN A 918 -3.70 -37.09 -8.69
CA ASN A 918 -3.61 -36.10 -9.78
C ASN A 918 -4.49 -34.88 -9.53
N MET A 919 -5.67 -35.06 -8.91
CA MET A 919 -6.57 -33.96 -8.56
C MET A 919 -6.00 -33.08 -7.44
N THR A 920 -5.34 -33.67 -6.43
CA THR A 920 -4.72 -32.88 -5.37
C THR A 920 -3.47 -32.15 -5.86
N LEU A 921 -2.67 -32.79 -6.73
CA LEU A 921 -1.54 -32.13 -7.38
C LEU A 921 -2.01 -31.00 -8.32
N LEU A 922 -3.10 -31.20 -9.06
CA LEU A 922 -3.71 -30.15 -9.87
C LEU A 922 -4.10 -28.94 -9.01
N LEU A 923 -4.70 -29.18 -7.83
CA LEU A 923 -5.07 -28.12 -6.90
C LEU A 923 -3.84 -27.33 -6.42
N LEU A 924 -2.75 -28.01 -6.08
CA LEU A 924 -1.47 -27.36 -5.73
C LEU A 924 -0.94 -26.49 -6.87
N LEU A 925 -0.82 -27.07 -8.08
CA LEU A 925 -0.29 -26.36 -9.25
C LEU A 925 -1.18 -25.18 -9.67
N LEU A 926 -2.51 -25.28 -9.47
CA LEU A 926 -3.45 -24.19 -9.73
C LEU A 926 -3.17 -22.99 -8.82
N PHE A 927 -3.00 -23.17 -7.52
CA PHE A 927 -2.70 -22.05 -6.62
C PHE A 927 -1.29 -21.49 -6.79
N VAL A 928 -0.31 -22.34 -7.12
CA VAL A 928 1.05 -21.89 -7.49
C VAL A 928 1.03 -21.10 -8.80
N SER A 929 0.07 -21.35 -9.70
CA SER A 929 -0.06 -20.56 -10.95
C SER A 929 -0.34 -19.09 -10.70
N ALA A 930 -0.99 -18.72 -9.58
CA ALA A 930 -1.23 -17.32 -9.22
C ALA A 930 0.07 -16.51 -9.06
N ILE A 931 1.19 -17.18 -8.73
CA ILE A 931 2.52 -16.59 -8.63
C ILE A 931 3.15 -16.42 -10.01
N ASN A 932 2.90 -17.36 -10.93
CA ASN A 932 3.56 -17.43 -12.24
C ASN A 932 2.87 -16.58 -13.31
N ILE A 933 1.55 -16.47 -13.27
CA ILE A 933 0.73 -15.75 -14.26
C ILE A 933 1.15 -14.28 -14.43
N PRO A 934 1.40 -13.50 -13.36
CA PRO A 934 1.84 -12.11 -13.51
C PRO A 934 3.11 -11.94 -14.36
N ILE A 935 4.10 -12.83 -14.21
CA ILE A 935 5.34 -12.80 -15.03
C ILE A 935 5.05 -13.13 -16.49
N ILE A 936 4.10 -14.03 -16.75
CA ILE A 936 3.68 -14.36 -18.12
C ILE A 936 2.99 -13.18 -18.77
N ILE A 937 2.19 -12.40 -18.03
CA ILE A 937 1.58 -11.17 -18.54
C ILE A 937 2.66 -10.19 -19.01
N VAL A 938 3.71 -9.99 -18.20
CA VAL A 938 4.87 -9.16 -18.58
C VAL A 938 5.54 -9.68 -19.86
N PHE A 939 5.82 -10.99 -19.93
CA PHE A 939 6.43 -11.60 -21.10
C PHE A 939 5.58 -11.44 -22.37
N LEU A 940 4.27 -11.69 -22.29
CA LEU A 940 3.35 -11.55 -23.41
C LEU A 940 3.24 -10.09 -23.88
N HIS A 941 3.28 -9.13 -22.95
CA HIS A 941 3.33 -7.71 -23.25
C HIS A 941 4.60 -7.33 -24.01
N ASN A 942 5.78 -7.74 -23.52
CA ASN A 942 7.06 -7.49 -24.18
C ASN A 942 7.09 -8.05 -25.61
N VAL A 943 6.56 -9.26 -25.80
CA VAL A 943 6.42 -9.88 -27.14
C VAL A 943 5.47 -9.07 -28.04
N ALA A 944 4.38 -8.52 -27.49
CA ALA A 944 3.42 -7.73 -28.25
C ALA A 944 4.03 -6.41 -28.75
N ILE A 945 4.90 -5.77 -27.96
CA ILE A 945 5.65 -4.57 -28.34
C ILE A 945 6.94 -4.88 -29.13
N LYS A 946 7.14 -6.14 -29.55
CA LYS A 946 8.31 -6.63 -30.30
C LYS A 946 9.65 -6.42 -29.59
N TRP A 947 9.65 -6.48 -28.26
CA TRP A 947 10.85 -6.35 -27.45
C TRP A 947 11.31 -7.71 -26.92
N GLU A 948 12.52 -8.12 -27.30
CA GLU A 948 13.16 -9.34 -26.80
C GLU A 948 13.87 -9.04 -25.48
N THR A 949 13.12 -8.94 -24.38
CA THR A 949 13.72 -8.80 -23.04
C THR A 949 14.61 -9.99 -22.70
N SER A 950 15.75 -9.73 -22.08
CA SER A 950 16.51 -10.80 -21.42
C SER A 950 15.86 -11.16 -20.08
N PHE A 951 14.96 -12.15 -20.09
CA PHE A 951 14.43 -12.81 -18.90
C PHE A 951 15.51 -13.68 -18.22
N ARG A 952 16.70 -13.14 -17.95
CA ARG A 952 17.92 -13.91 -17.60
C ARG A 952 17.72 -14.84 -16.41
N SER A 953 17.15 -14.33 -15.32
CA SER A 953 16.85 -15.11 -14.11
C SER A 953 15.71 -16.13 -14.32
N HIS A 954 14.87 -15.91 -15.33
CA HIS A 954 13.72 -16.75 -15.65
C HIS A 954 13.98 -17.75 -16.80
N HIS A 955 15.12 -17.67 -17.48
CA HIS A 955 15.62 -18.71 -18.40
C HIS A 955 16.35 -19.83 -17.64
N ASN A 956 15.80 -20.23 -16.50
CA ASN A 956 16.34 -21.27 -15.64
C ASN A 956 15.58 -22.59 -15.82
N ILE A 957 16.16 -23.50 -16.61
CA ILE A 957 15.63 -24.85 -16.84
C ILE A 957 15.40 -25.60 -15.51
N LEU A 958 16.32 -25.46 -14.54
CA LEU A 958 16.25 -26.18 -13.26
C LEU A 958 15.06 -25.73 -12.42
N ALA A 959 14.53 -24.52 -12.64
CA ALA A 959 13.38 -24.01 -11.92
C ALA A 959 12.05 -24.69 -12.31
N VAL A 960 12.00 -25.44 -13.43
CA VAL A 960 10.75 -26.05 -13.93
C VAL A 960 10.90 -27.48 -14.46
N ALA A 961 12.12 -27.94 -14.78
CA ALA A 961 12.34 -29.28 -15.31
C ALA A 961 11.72 -30.40 -14.46
N PRO A 962 11.88 -30.41 -13.12
CA PRO A 962 11.20 -31.38 -12.27
C PRO A 962 9.68 -31.38 -12.41
N ILE A 963 9.05 -30.22 -12.53
CA ILE A 963 7.59 -30.12 -12.72
C ILE A 963 7.19 -30.71 -14.07
N ILE A 964 7.91 -30.38 -15.15
CA ILE A 964 7.65 -30.87 -16.51
C ILE A 964 7.75 -32.40 -16.57
N PHE A 965 8.81 -32.96 -16.00
CA PHE A 965 9.00 -34.42 -15.99
C PHE A 965 7.95 -35.13 -15.13
N LEU A 966 7.59 -34.59 -13.95
CA LEU A 966 6.57 -35.18 -13.08
C LEU A 966 5.20 -35.18 -13.75
N VAL A 967 4.79 -34.04 -14.31
CA VAL A 967 3.53 -33.93 -15.07
C VAL A 967 3.57 -34.83 -16.31
N GLY A 968 4.74 -34.98 -16.93
CA GLY A 968 4.97 -35.94 -18.00
C GLY A 968 4.69 -37.39 -17.58
N ASN A 969 5.19 -37.81 -16.41
CA ASN A 969 4.94 -39.13 -15.83
C ASN A 969 3.47 -39.31 -15.45
N ASN A 970 2.84 -38.29 -14.87
CA ASN A 970 1.41 -38.31 -14.59
C ASN A 970 0.57 -38.50 -15.87
N SER A 971 0.98 -37.90 -16.99
CA SER A 971 0.28 -38.00 -18.27
C SER A 971 0.26 -39.43 -18.87
N ILE A 972 1.15 -40.30 -18.40
CA ILE A 972 1.17 -41.74 -18.72
C ILE A 972 0.59 -42.61 -17.61
N PHE A 973 -0.17 -41.99 -16.69
CA PHE A 973 -0.84 -42.66 -15.57
C PHE A 973 0.14 -43.28 -14.57
N LYS A 974 1.35 -42.74 -14.48
CA LYS A 974 2.31 -43.05 -13.42
C LYS A 974 2.03 -42.16 -12.21
N MET A 975 2.18 -42.72 -11.02
CA MET A 975 2.20 -42.01 -9.75
C MET A 975 3.28 -42.62 -8.86
N PRO A 976 3.76 -41.91 -7.84
CA PRO A 976 4.71 -42.45 -6.86
C PRO A 976 4.25 -43.78 -6.25
N ASN A 977 5.14 -44.77 -6.14
CA ASN A 977 4.85 -46.05 -5.50
C ASN A 977 4.69 -45.87 -3.98
N SER A 978 3.80 -46.64 -3.34
CA SER A 978 3.68 -46.61 -1.87
C SER A 978 4.90 -47.28 -1.26
N VAL A 979 5.63 -46.58 -0.39
CA VAL A 979 6.81 -47.12 0.30
C VAL A 979 6.53 -47.16 1.80
N PRO A 980 6.94 -48.22 2.53
CA PRO A 980 6.72 -48.28 3.97
C PRO A 980 7.24 -47.03 4.69
N LEU A 981 6.47 -46.53 5.66
CA LEU A 981 6.81 -45.33 6.45
C LEU A 981 8.15 -45.44 7.20
N ASP A 982 8.66 -46.64 7.42
CA ASP A 982 9.93 -46.86 8.10
C ASP A 982 11.14 -46.47 7.24
N THR A 983 10.98 -46.46 5.91
CA THR A 983 12.05 -46.03 5.00
C THR A 983 12.29 -44.52 5.13
N TRP A 984 13.53 -44.13 4.84
CA TRP A 984 13.90 -42.72 4.83
C TRP A 984 13.09 -41.95 3.79
N ASP A 985 12.83 -42.58 2.63
CA ASP A 985 12.15 -41.93 1.52
C ASP A 985 10.70 -41.54 1.84
N GLY A 986 9.97 -42.42 2.53
CA GLY A 986 8.61 -42.15 2.99
C GLY A 986 8.56 -40.98 3.97
N LYS A 987 9.54 -40.90 4.88
CA LYS A 987 9.67 -39.80 5.86
C LYS A 987 10.02 -38.48 5.20
N VAL A 988 10.99 -38.46 4.28
CA VAL A 988 11.43 -37.24 3.58
C VAL A 988 10.27 -36.62 2.79
N THR A 989 9.47 -37.43 2.10
CA THR A 989 8.29 -36.95 1.37
C THR A 989 7.34 -36.18 2.28
N ILE A 990 7.03 -36.72 3.46
CA ILE A 990 6.16 -36.07 4.44
C ILE A 990 6.81 -34.80 4.99
N ILE A 991 8.10 -34.86 5.33
CA ILE A 991 8.86 -33.70 5.86
C ILE A 991 8.85 -32.54 4.88
N LEU A 992 9.04 -32.79 3.58
CA LEU A 992 9.03 -31.75 2.56
C LEU A 992 7.67 -31.04 2.44
N PHE A 993 6.57 -31.79 2.47
CA PHE A 993 5.23 -31.19 2.45
C PHE A 993 4.89 -30.45 3.75
N VAL A 994 5.37 -30.94 4.90
CA VAL A 994 5.26 -30.22 6.18
C VAL A 994 6.08 -28.92 6.12
N TYR A 995 7.29 -28.97 5.56
CA TYR A 995 8.12 -27.78 5.37
C TYR A 995 7.46 -26.76 4.44
N LEU A 996 6.89 -27.19 3.31
CA LEU A 996 6.10 -26.31 2.44
C LEU A 996 4.91 -25.70 3.19
N THR A 997 4.23 -26.47 4.04
CA THR A 997 3.14 -25.97 4.89
C THR A 997 3.62 -24.85 5.82
N VAL A 998 4.71 -25.08 6.55
CA VAL A 998 5.30 -24.10 7.49
C VAL A 998 5.81 -22.87 6.74
N PHE A 999 6.50 -23.05 5.62
CA PHE A 999 7.02 -21.94 4.81
C PHE A 999 5.91 -21.07 4.25
N SER A 1000 4.91 -21.68 3.58
CA SER A 1000 3.77 -20.97 3.02
C SER A 1000 2.93 -20.28 4.09
N PHE A 1001 2.92 -20.79 5.32
CA PHE A 1001 2.21 -20.16 6.43
C PHE A 1001 2.98 -19.00 7.06
N ILE A 1002 4.28 -19.16 7.33
CA ILE A 1002 5.09 -18.17 8.07
C ILE A 1002 5.72 -17.12 7.14
N TYR A 1003 6.28 -17.52 5.99
CA TYR A 1003 7.05 -16.62 5.11
C TYR A 1003 6.32 -16.28 3.82
N GLY A 1004 5.32 -17.09 3.45
CA GLY A 1004 4.79 -17.11 2.10
C GLY A 1004 4.16 -15.80 1.64
N ILE A 1005 3.49 -15.02 2.50
CA ILE A 1005 2.89 -13.72 2.10
C ILE A 1005 3.95 -12.73 1.59
N ARG A 1006 5.11 -12.65 2.26
CA ARG A 1006 6.20 -11.74 1.88
C ARG A 1006 7.22 -12.36 0.92
N ASN A 1007 7.16 -13.67 0.69
CA ASN A 1007 8.10 -14.41 -0.17
C ASN A 1007 7.37 -15.41 -1.09
N LEU A 1008 6.29 -14.97 -1.76
CA LEU A 1008 5.44 -15.85 -2.58
C LEU A 1008 6.23 -16.56 -3.67
N TYR A 1009 7.17 -15.88 -4.34
CA TYR A 1009 7.99 -16.47 -5.41
C TYR A 1009 8.70 -17.76 -4.96
N TRP A 1010 9.14 -17.84 -3.70
CA TRP A 1010 9.87 -19.00 -3.19
C TRP A 1010 9.00 -20.25 -3.06
N ILE A 1011 7.68 -20.09 -2.91
CA ILE A 1011 6.73 -21.22 -2.91
C ILE A 1011 6.84 -22.01 -4.23
N HIS A 1012 7.03 -21.35 -5.38
CA HIS A 1012 7.28 -22.03 -6.65
C HIS A 1012 8.51 -22.93 -6.56
N HIS A 1013 9.63 -22.38 -6.07
CA HIS A 1013 10.89 -23.11 -5.99
C HIS A 1013 10.79 -24.31 -5.04
N LEU A 1014 10.09 -24.18 -3.90
CA LEU A 1014 9.84 -25.29 -2.99
C LEU A 1014 8.99 -26.39 -3.63
N VAL A 1015 7.95 -26.03 -4.38
CA VAL A 1015 7.13 -27.00 -5.12
C VAL A 1015 7.96 -27.69 -6.20
N ASN A 1016 8.83 -26.97 -6.90
CA ASN A 1016 9.75 -27.58 -7.87
C ASN A 1016 10.74 -28.55 -7.22
N ILE A 1017 11.30 -28.23 -6.04
CA ILE A 1017 12.15 -29.14 -5.25
C ILE A 1017 11.36 -30.40 -4.85
N ILE A 1018 10.12 -30.26 -4.40
CA ILE A 1018 9.25 -31.39 -4.07
C ILE A 1018 8.98 -32.25 -5.31
N CYS A 1019 8.72 -31.65 -6.46
CA CYS A 1019 8.56 -32.39 -7.72
C CYS A 1019 9.84 -33.15 -8.11
N ALA A 1020 11.02 -32.59 -7.85
CA ALA A 1020 12.30 -33.28 -8.08
C ALA A 1020 12.44 -34.51 -7.18
N TRP A 1021 12.06 -34.36 -5.91
CA TRP A 1021 12.04 -35.47 -4.96
C TRP A 1021 11.05 -36.57 -5.37
N LEU A 1022 9.82 -36.21 -5.75
CA LEU A 1022 8.82 -37.18 -6.20
C LEU A 1022 9.26 -37.93 -7.47
N LEU A 1023 9.96 -37.26 -8.38
CA LEU A 1023 10.55 -37.90 -9.56
C LEU A 1023 11.67 -38.88 -9.20
N PHE A 1024 12.59 -38.46 -8.34
CA PHE A 1024 13.67 -39.32 -7.85
C PHE A 1024 13.09 -40.57 -7.19
N PHE A 1025 12.08 -40.37 -6.36
CA PHE A 1025 11.33 -41.44 -5.70
C PHE A 1025 10.65 -42.39 -6.70
N GLU A 1026 10.01 -41.88 -7.75
CA GLU A 1026 9.43 -42.68 -8.85
C GLU A 1026 10.47 -43.42 -9.72
N THR A 1027 11.74 -42.99 -9.72
CA THR A 1027 12.79 -43.65 -10.50
C THR A 1027 13.48 -44.77 -9.73
N ILE A 1028 13.54 -44.68 -8.41
CA ILE A 1028 14.16 -45.68 -7.54
C ILE A 1028 13.21 -46.82 -7.24
N HIS A 1029 11.93 -46.50 -7.00
CA HIS A 1029 10.85 -47.44 -6.70
C HIS A 1029 9.93 -47.59 -7.89
#